data_AF-A0A559MIN6-F1
#
_entry.id   AF-A0A559MIN6-F1
#
_cell.length_a   1.000
_cell.length_b   1.000
_cell.length_c   1.000
_cell.angle_alpha   90.00
_cell.angle_beta   90.00
_cell.angle_gamma   90.00
#
_symmetry.space_group_name_H-M   'P 1'
#
loop_
_entity.id
_entity.type
_entity.pdbx_description
1 polymer ?
#
loop_
_entity_poly.entity_id
_entity_poly.type
_entity_poly.pdbx_seq_one_letter_code
_entity_poly.pdbx_strand_id
1 'polypeptide(L)'
;MRTFATFIAACICLLQNSCATPIGSTQIALQVPLEDLTSPSSPSHHQHVPSSQRLHGRFLHITDLHPDPFYKVQSSTEEDDACHRGKGAAGVYGAESSDCDTPFALVNATFEWIEKNIRDTVDFVIWTGDSARHDSDEQIPRNQDEVLNTNRWIAGKFAETFSKSDDPKNALTIPIISTFGNNDILPHNILLAGPNKWLKAYTDIWNKFIPEEQRHGFQRGGWYYVEVIPHKLAVFSLNTLYFFSHNAAVDGCALRSEPGYEHFEWLRIQLQFMRERGMKAILTGHVPPARTDSKQLWDETCWQKYTLWLKQYRDVIVGGIYGHMNIDHFMLQDNREIGILGSATSGEVRGLMDDEFSVQSANDYLEELREHWSDLPNPAAAIKENPTKNKGKKGKKSKKEKLSKKIGGPWGERYSLTNVGPSVVPNYFPTLRVIEYNITGLDEVVTASAEKLDWPTEDYDFMDDEENHSDFDEGAENDLSIAKIQKTEGKKHKKPTNPDLFVPSPPSKSSPPGPAYSPQTLTMLGYTQYFANLTFLNNVDYIDPDVSEDNIDAEKWHGGKHKGKHPKNPVPNPKPFQYQVEYDTFTDPIYKLKDMTVRSYIRLAHRIGQYKPEKGDEIDGILEDDVFEEDDANKSDGYDDEVNAEKKHKHKKHHRQHEKNKVWLRFIQRAFVGTLEEEELHNFEKPLQIDPWEQYSETVDIHDDEL
;
A
#
# COMPACT_ATOMS: atom_id res chain seq x y z
N MET A 1 -26.91 56.00 -29.59
CA MET A 1 -26.79 56.64 -30.93
C MET A 1 -25.34 57.10 -31.11
N ARG A 2 -24.71 56.88 -32.29
CA ARG A 2 -23.38 57.38 -32.72
C ARG A 2 -22.17 56.86 -31.89
N THR A 3 -21.12 56.19 -32.42
CA THR A 3 -20.14 56.46 -33.53
C THR A 3 -19.19 57.63 -33.22
N PHE A 4 -17.87 57.62 -33.45
CA PHE A 4 -16.91 56.77 -34.23
C PHE A 4 -15.66 56.45 -33.37
N ALA A 5 -14.72 55.52 -33.62
CA ALA A 5 -14.27 54.71 -34.78
C ALA A 5 -13.11 55.26 -35.67
N THR A 6 -11.96 54.56 -35.59
CA THR A 6 -10.83 54.33 -36.55
C THR A 6 -10.11 55.47 -37.32
N PHE A 7 -8.78 55.33 -37.46
CA PHE A 7 -7.96 55.84 -38.58
C PHE A 7 -6.78 54.89 -38.91
N ILE A 8 -6.18 55.01 -40.11
CA ILE A 8 -5.44 53.93 -40.84
C ILE A 8 -4.15 54.47 -41.52
N ALA A 9 -3.26 53.53 -41.94
CA ALA A 9 -2.08 53.63 -42.83
C ALA A 9 -0.72 53.87 -42.14
N ALA A 10 0.40 53.18 -42.43
CA ALA A 10 0.92 52.40 -43.58
C ALA A 10 1.59 53.20 -44.73
N CYS A 11 2.86 52.92 -45.00
CA CYS A 11 3.66 53.39 -46.14
C CYS A 11 4.76 52.36 -46.48
N ILE A 12 5.07 52.17 -47.76
CA ILE A 12 5.92 51.08 -48.29
C ILE A 12 6.78 51.57 -49.49
N CYS A 13 8.01 51.04 -49.58
CA CYS A 13 8.95 51.01 -50.72
C CYS A 13 9.57 52.29 -51.31
N LEU A 14 10.91 52.23 -51.49
CA LEU A 14 11.76 52.52 -52.68
C LEU A 14 13.23 52.24 -52.19
N LEU A 15 14.01 51.26 -52.68
CA LEU A 15 14.65 51.10 -54.00
C LEU A 15 15.44 52.37 -54.42
N GLN A 16 16.72 52.36 -54.85
CA GLN A 16 17.74 51.33 -55.14
C GLN A 16 19.12 52.06 -55.30
N ASN A 17 20.34 51.52 -55.55
CA ASN A 17 20.90 50.18 -55.82
C ASN A 17 22.44 50.17 -55.57
N SER A 18 23.11 49.01 -55.41
CA SER A 18 24.55 48.78 -55.70
C SER A 18 24.93 47.28 -55.62
N CYS A 19 25.87 46.81 -56.45
CA CYS A 19 26.07 45.38 -56.74
C CYS A 19 27.50 44.86 -56.47
N ALA A 20 27.61 43.56 -56.17
CA ALA A 20 28.80 42.73 -56.38
C ALA A 20 28.36 41.27 -56.66
N THR A 21 29.16 40.50 -57.41
CA THR A 21 28.82 39.16 -57.94
C THR A 21 29.74 38.05 -57.40
N PRO A 22 29.31 36.75 -57.44
CA PRO A 22 30.01 35.65 -56.78
C PRO A 22 30.98 34.88 -57.70
N ILE A 23 31.84 34.03 -57.09
CA ILE A 23 32.31 32.69 -57.51
C ILE A 23 33.52 32.29 -56.63
N GLY A 24 33.60 31.03 -56.17
CA GLY A 24 34.78 30.51 -55.45
C GLY A 24 34.53 29.20 -54.70
N SER A 25 34.86 28.06 -55.33
CA SER A 25 34.70 26.73 -54.73
C SER A 25 35.97 26.27 -53.99
N THR A 26 35.79 25.66 -52.81
CA THR A 26 36.68 24.61 -52.29
C THR A 26 35.89 23.65 -51.40
N GLN A 27 36.33 22.39 -51.31
CA GLN A 27 35.58 21.29 -50.73
C GLN A 27 35.70 21.22 -49.20
N ILE A 28 34.65 20.70 -48.54
CA ILE A 28 34.78 20.08 -47.22
C ILE A 28 35.53 18.75 -47.44
N ALA A 29 36.73 18.62 -46.88
CA ALA A 29 37.49 17.37 -46.90
C ALA A 29 37.21 16.59 -45.62
N LEU A 30 36.92 15.29 -45.74
CA LEU A 30 36.88 14.39 -44.58
C LEU A 30 38.29 14.26 -43.98
N GLN A 31 38.36 14.17 -42.65
CA GLN A 31 39.49 13.54 -41.97
C GLN A 31 39.00 12.48 -40.98
N VAL A 32 39.73 11.37 -41.00
CA VAL A 32 39.49 10.11 -40.27
C VAL A 32 40.04 10.24 -38.85
N PRO A 33 39.48 9.54 -37.84
CA PRO A 33 40.00 9.57 -36.46
C PRO A 33 41.47 9.11 -36.38
N LEU A 34 42.16 9.57 -35.33
CA LEU A 34 43.56 9.25 -35.03
C LEU A 34 43.63 8.39 -33.77
N GLU A 35 44.26 7.23 -33.85
CA GLU A 35 44.43 6.31 -32.72
C GLU A 35 45.58 6.69 -31.78
N ASP A 36 45.41 6.26 -30.53
CA ASP A 36 46.38 5.97 -29.46
C ASP A 36 47.59 6.92 -29.25
N LEU A 37 47.53 7.67 -28.15
CA LEU A 37 48.70 7.95 -27.30
C LEU A 37 48.37 7.75 -25.82
N THR A 38 48.63 6.53 -25.33
CA THR A 38 48.60 6.14 -23.91
C THR A 38 49.06 7.22 -22.90
N SER A 39 48.24 7.45 -21.87
CA SER A 39 48.60 8.13 -20.61
C SER A 39 47.61 7.72 -19.50
N PRO A 40 48.02 7.74 -18.22
CA PRO A 40 47.49 6.76 -17.24
C PRO A 40 46.13 7.10 -16.62
N SER A 41 45.27 6.07 -16.60
CA SER A 41 44.21 5.76 -15.63
C SER A 41 43.80 6.89 -14.66
N SER A 42 42.71 7.59 -14.98
CA SER A 42 41.86 8.20 -13.94
C SER A 42 41.06 7.10 -13.25
N PRO A 43 40.88 7.12 -11.92
CA PRO A 43 40.11 6.07 -11.24
C PRO A 43 38.63 6.19 -11.57
N SER A 44 38.04 5.10 -12.06
CA SER A 44 36.60 4.96 -12.23
C SER A 44 35.88 5.08 -10.89
N HIS A 45 34.79 5.85 -10.86
CA HIS A 45 33.93 6.00 -9.67
C HIS A 45 33.05 4.77 -9.46
N HIS A 46 33.66 3.63 -9.14
CA HIS A 46 32.93 2.49 -8.60
C HIS A 46 32.30 2.89 -7.26
N GLN A 47 30.97 2.89 -7.18
CA GLN A 47 30.28 3.02 -5.91
C GLN A 47 30.54 1.75 -5.09
N HIS A 48 31.27 1.89 -3.98
CA HIS A 48 31.48 0.78 -3.05
C HIS A 48 30.17 0.43 -2.35
N VAL A 49 29.53 -0.66 -2.78
CA VAL A 49 28.54 -1.38 -1.96
C VAL A 49 29.22 -1.74 -0.62
N PRO A 50 28.57 -1.52 0.55
CA PRO A 50 29.16 -1.83 1.84
C PRO A 50 29.67 -3.27 1.95
N SER A 51 30.84 -3.42 2.56
CA SER A 51 31.57 -4.69 2.62
C SER A 51 30.87 -5.75 3.46
N SER A 52 30.44 -6.85 2.82
CA SER A 52 30.26 -8.18 3.45
C SER A 52 29.44 -8.20 4.75
N GLN A 53 28.39 -7.40 4.88
CA GLN A 53 27.46 -7.56 6.00
C GLN A 53 26.63 -8.84 5.81
N ARG A 54 26.63 -9.68 6.85
CA ARG A 54 25.80 -10.89 6.89
C ARG A 54 24.33 -10.48 6.93
N LEU A 55 23.53 -10.95 5.99
CA LEU A 55 22.09 -10.72 5.99
C LEU A 55 21.45 -11.24 7.28
N HIS A 56 20.63 -10.41 7.90
CA HIS A 56 19.82 -10.73 9.08
C HIS A 56 18.51 -11.43 8.68
N GLY A 57 18.01 -11.16 7.46
CA GLY A 57 16.72 -11.63 6.99
C GLY A 57 15.56 -10.80 7.54
N ARG A 58 15.78 -9.50 7.77
CA ARG A 58 14.84 -8.61 8.49
C ARG A 58 14.87 -7.21 7.88
N PHE A 59 13.74 -6.53 7.81
CA PHE A 59 13.69 -5.13 7.38
C PHE A 59 12.66 -4.33 8.19
N LEU A 60 12.92 -3.03 8.33
CA LEU A 60 12.01 -2.09 9.01
C LEU A 60 10.97 -1.55 8.03
N HIS A 61 9.71 -1.50 8.45
CA HIS A 61 8.65 -0.69 7.85
C HIS A 61 8.17 0.35 8.88
N ILE A 62 8.14 1.60 8.44
CA ILE A 62 7.74 2.78 9.22
C ILE A 62 7.04 3.75 8.26
N THR A 63 6.04 4.49 8.74
CA THR A 63 5.17 5.28 7.86
C THR A 63 4.49 6.41 8.62
N ASP A 64 3.99 7.41 7.90
CA ASP A 64 3.04 8.41 8.40
C ASP A 64 3.57 9.06 9.70
N LEU A 65 4.65 9.84 9.57
CA LEU A 65 5.39 10.44 10.69
C LEU A 65 4.88 11.84 11.07
N HIS A 66 4.31 12.59 10.13
CA HIS A 66 3.65 13.88 10.32
C HIS A 66 4.25 14.80 11.41
N PRO A 67 5.55 15.18 11.33
CA PRO A 67 6.16 16.08 12.31
C PRO A 67 5.52 17.47 12.24
N ASP A 68 4.87 17.89 13.32
CA ASP A 68 4.31 19.22 13.50
C ASP A 68 5.28 20.17 14.24
N PRO A 69 5.67 21.30 13.63
CA PRO A 69 6.49 22.32 14.27
C PRO A 69 5.73 23.27 15.21
N PHE A 70 4.39 23.24 15.24
CA PHE A 70 3.53 24.13 16.02
C PHE A 70 2.96 23.52 17.30
N TYR A 71 3.01 22.19 17.44
CA TYR A 71 2.56 21.39 18.59
C TYR A 71 3.06 21.96 19.91
N LYS A 72 2.17 22.09 20.90
CA LYS A 72 2.54 22.55 22.24
C LYS A 72 2.09 21.54 23.29
N VAL A 73 3.03 21.08 24.11
CA VAL A 73 2.71 20.24 25.27
C VAL A 73 1.77 21.03 26.21
N GLN A 74 0.73 20.36 26.72
CA GLN A 74 -0.40 20.92 27.50
C GLN A 74 -1.33 21.88 26.72
N SER A 75 -1.30 21.87 25.38
CA SER A 75 -2.35 22.48 24.55
C SER A 75 -3.66 21.69 24.57
N SER A 76 -4.68 22.32 24.01
CA SER A 76 -6.02 21.78 23.79
C SER A 76 -6.06 20.88 22.54
N THR A 77 -6.76 19.76 22.63
CA THR A 77 -6.96 18.79 21.53
C THR A 77 -8.26 19.05 20.74
N GLU A 78 -8.98 20.15 21.02
CA GLU A 78 -10.17 20.55 20.26
C GLU A 78 -9.81 21.00 18.83
N GLU A 79 -10.73 20.86 17.87
CA GLU A 79 -10.56 21.26 16.46
C GLU A 79 -10.09 22.72 16.34
N ASP A 80 -10.77 23.59 17.08
CA ASP A 80 -10.53 25.02 17.15
C ASP A 80 -9.13 25.37 17.68
N ASP A 81 -8.39 24.44 18.32
CA ASP A 81 -7.05 24.63 18.90
C ASP A 81 -5.93 23.73 18.30
N ALA A 82 -6.29 22.62 17.63
CA ALA A 82 -5.43 21.73 16.84
C ALA A 82 -4.09 21.30 17.51
N CYS A 83 -4.06 21.12 18.84
CA CYS A 83 -2.82 20.97 19.64
C CYS A 83 -1.79 22.11 19.53
N HIS A 84 -2.08 23.19 18.80
CA HIS A 84 -1.23 24.37 18.69
C HIS A 84 -1.52 25.39 19.79
N ARG A 85 -2.72 25.41 20.40
CA ARG A 85 -3.18 26.52 21.26
C ARG A 85 -4.15 26.04 22.37
N GLY A 86 -4.86 26.96 23.02
CA GLY A 86 -5.66 26.66 24.22
C GLY A 86 -4.86 26.11 25.40
N LYS A 87 -5.51 25.26 26.20
CA LYS A 87 -4.91 24.42 27.27
C LYS A 87 -5.67 23.11 27.36
N GLY A 88 -4.97 22.00 27.55
CA GLY A 88 -5.59 20.68 27.60
C GLY A 88 -4.61 19.53 27.77
N ALA A 89 -4.96 18.40 27.19
CA ALA A 89 -4.33 17.11 27.44
C ALA A 89 -3.07 16.80 26.61
N ALA A 90 -2.68 17.65 25.65
CA ALA A 90 -1.60 17.35 24.72
C ALA A 90 -0.29 16.91 25.41
N GLY A 91 0.14 15.67 25.13
CA GLY A 91 1.26 15.03 25.82
C GLY A 91 2.64 15.54 25.40
N VAL A 92 3.69 14.98 26.01
CA VAL A 92 5.08 15.25 25.57
C VAL A 92 5.41 14.49 24.29
N TYR A 93 4.86 13.29 24.15
CA TYR A 93 5.09 12.40 23.02
C TYR A 93 3.88 12.32 22.07
N GLY A 94 3.02 13.34 22.05
CA GLY A 94 1.78 13.35 21.27
C GLY A 94 0.54 13.16 22.13
N ALA A 95 -0.63 13.25 21.50
CA ALA A 95 -1.94 13.03 22.11
C ALA A 95 -2.61 11.83 21.42
N GLU A 96 -2.62 10.68 22.08
CA GLU A 96 -3.15 9.45 21.51
C GLU A 96 -4.65 9.51 21.20
N SER A 97 -5.06 8.76 20.18
CA SER A 97 -6.46 8.70 19.73
C SER A 97 -7.01 10.05 19.27
N SER A 98 -6.16 10.98 18.82
CA SER A 98 -6.59 12.31 18.35
C SER A 98 -5.93 12.72 17.04
N ASP A 99 -6.55 13.63 16.30
CA ASP A 99 -6.05 14.09 15.00
C ASP A 99 -4.95 15.17 15.12
N CYS A 100 -4.41 15.35 16.32
CA CYS A 100 -3.20 16.13 16.55
C CYS A 100 -1.96 15.42 15.99
N ASP A 101 -1.20 16.11 15.15
CA ASP A 101 0.03 15.61 14.55
C ASP A 101 1.20 15.41 15.55
N THR A 102 2.29 14.83 15.04
CA THR A 102 3.42 14.31 15.83
C THR A 102 4.34 15.43 16.34
N PRO A 103 4.52 15.62 17.65
CA PRO A 103 5.57 16.51 18.14
C PRO A 103 6.96 15.97 17.78
N PHE A 104 7.89 16.86 17.44
CA PHE A 104 9.30 16.50 17.22
C PHE A 104 9.92 15.66 18.35
N ALA A 105 9.44 15.77 19.59
CA ALA A 105 9.88 14.95 20.73
C ALA A 105 9.61 13.44 20.52
N LEU A 106 8.45 13.07 19.96
CA LEU A 106 8.13 11.68 19.62
C LEU A 106 9.04 11.20 18.48
N VAL A 107 9.16 11.95 17.38
CA VAL A 107 10.01 11.52 16.25
C VAL A 107 11.47 11.33 16.66
N ASN A 108 12.05 12.26 17.44
CA ASN A 108 13.42 12.09 17.96
C ASN A 108 13.55 10.80 18.79
N ALA A 109 12.64 10.58 19.73
CA ALA A 109 12.66 9.39 20.59
C ALA A 109 12.44 8.08 19.81
N THR A 110 11.65 8.10 18.73
CA THR A 110 11.48 6.98 17.80
C THR A 110 12.77 6.66 17.07
N PHE A 111 13.49 7.64 16.51
CA PHE A 111 14.78 7.39 15.86
C PHE A 111 15.88 6.95 16.84
N GLU A 112 15.94 7.53 18.05
CA GLU A 112 16.85 7.08 19.12
C GLU A 112 16.57 5.62 19.54
N TRP A 113 15.30 5.23 19.60
CA TRP A 113 14.92 3.86 19.93
C TRP A 113 15.22 2.89 18.76
N ILE A 114 14.99 3.29 17.51
CA ILE A 114 15.35 2.51 16.31
C ILE A 114 16.86 2.29 16.25
N GLU A 115 17.67 3.32 16.47
CA GLU A 115 19.13 3.22 16.51
C GLU A 115 19.60 2.19 17.55
N LYS A 116 19.03 2.25 18.75
CA LYS A 116 19.43 1.40 19.87
C LYS A 116 18.94 -0.05 19.79
N ASN A 117 17.82 -0.34 19.12
CA ASN A 117 17.15 -1.64 19.20
C ASN A 117 16.91 -2.36 17.86
N ILE A 118 16.94 -1.64 16.72
CA ILE A 118 16.60 -2.21 15.40
C ILE A 118 17.76 -2.09 14.41
N ARG A 119 18.44 -0.93 14.34
CA ARG A 119 19.47 -0.56 13.35
C ARG A 119 20.39 -1.73 12.97
N ASP A 120 21.15 -2.26 13.93
CA ASP A 120 22.16 -3.31 13.67
C ASP A 120 21.56 -4.73 13.52
N THR A 121 20.26 -4.82 13.18
CA THR A 121 19.51 -6.08 13.05
C THR A 121 18.56 -6.12 11.83
N VAL A 122 18.68 -5.16 10.91
CA VAL A 122 17.89 -5.06 9.66
C VAL A 122 18.78 -4.82 8.44
N ASP A 123 18.35 -5.37 7.30
CA ASP A 123 19.09 -5.34 6.04
C ASP A 123 18.76 -4.10 5.18
N PHE A 124 17.55 -3.56 5.32
CA PHE A 124 17.06 -2.35 4.65
C PHE A 124 15.86 -1.73 5.41
N VAL A 125 15.45 -0.53 5.00
CA VAL A 125 14.32 0.22 5.55
C VAL A 125 13.35 0.63 4.44
N ILE A 126 12.06 0.41 4.67
CA ILE A 126 10.96 0.95 3.87
C ILE A 126 10.28 2.05 4.69
N TRP A 127 10.25 3.26 4.14
CA TRP A 127 9.60 4.43 4.70
C TRP A 127 8.51 4.91 3.71
N THR A 128 7.25 4.67 4.02
CA THR A 128 6.13 4.93 3.09
C THR A 128 5.58 6.37 3.14
N GLY A 129 6.46 7.35 3.30
CA GLY A 129 6.16 8.78 3.13
C GLY A 129 5.53 9.47 4.34
N ASP A 130 4.81 10.55 4.03
CA ASP A 130 4.09 11.47 4.91
C ASP A 130 4.90 11.98 6.11
N SER A 131 5.65 13.01 5.80
CA SER A 131 6.60 13.70 6.67
C SER A 131 6.40 15.20 6.68
N ALA A 132 5.16 15.64 6.44
CA ALA A 132 4.63 16.92 6.87
C ALA A 132 3.31 16.70 7.62
N ARG A 133 3.05 17.51 8.65
CA ARG A 133 1.76 17.55 9.37
C ARG A 133 0.57 17.76 8.43
N HIS A 134 -0.63 17.41 8.89
CA HIS A 134 -1.89 17.78 8.25
C HIS A 134 -2.11 19.31 8.27
N ASP A 135 -3.10 19.78 7.51
CA ASP A 135 -3.39 21.21 7.34
C ASP A 135 -4.60 21.68 8.17
N SER A 136 -4.73 21.10 9.37
CA SER A 136 -5.96 21.15 10.17
C SER A 136 -6.16 22.43 11.00
N ASP A 137 -5.11 23.26 11.20
CA ASP A 137 -5.28 24.60 11.79
C ASP A 137 -5.40 25.66 10.69
N GLU A 138 -6.64 26.07 10.39
CA GLU A 138 -6.92 27.14 9.41
C GLU A 138 -6.17 28.46 9.70
N GLN A 139 -5.76 28.71 10.95
CA GLN A 139 -5.02 29.92 11.33
C GLN A 139 -3.52 29.81 11.00
N ILE A 140 -3.01 28.60 10.76
CA ILE A 140 -1.60 28.30 10.44
C ILE A 140 -1.52 27.37 9.21
N PRO A 141 -1.96 27.82 8.02
CA PRO A 141 -2.00 26.99 6.82
C PRO A 141 -0.59 26.55 6.36
N ARG A 142 -0.48 25.29 5.99
CA ARG A 142 0.76 24.59 5.62
C ARG A 142 1.32 25.14 4.33
N ASN A 143 2.62 25.41 4.31
CA ASN A 143 3.29 26.06 3.18
C ASN A 143 4.40 25.20 2.57
N GLN A 144 4.81 25.54 1.34
CA GLN A 144 5.79 24.76 0.56
C GLN A 144 7.14 24.60 1.28
N ASP A 145 7.63 25.66 1.92
CA ASP A 145 8.95 25.62 2.57
C ASP A 145 8.90 24.80 3.86
N GLU A 146 7.80 24.85 4.60
CA GLU A 146 7.51 23.95 5.72
C GLU A 146 7.55 22.48 5.30
N VAL A 147 6.74 22.06 4.31
CA VAL A 147 6.69 20.67 3.81
C VAL A 147 8.06 20.17 3.36
N LEU A 148 8.81 21.00 2.63
CA LEU A 148 10.16 20.64 2.17
C LEU A 148 11.19 20.63 3.31
N ASN A 149 11.00 21.41 4.37
CA ASN A 149 11.91 21.43 5.52
C ASN A 149 11.66 20.28 6.49
N THR A 150 10.40 19.90 6.74
CA THR A 150 10.09 18.70 7.52
C THR A 150 10.57 17.44 6.79
N ASN A 151 10.36 17.35 5.47
CA ASN A 151 10.90 16.25 4.67
C ASN A 151 12.43 16.20 4.63
N ARG A 152 13.13 17.35 4.55
CA ARG A 152 14.59 17.42 4.75
C ARG A 152 15.01 16.91 6.12
N TRP A 153 14.26 17.25 7.16
CA TRP A 153 14.58 16.85 8.53
C TRP A 153 14.38 15.35 8.76
N ILE A 154 13.28 14.76 8.27
CA ILE A 154 13.04 13.31 8.34
C ILE A 154 14.04 12.53 7.47
N ALA A 155 14.31 12.98 6.24
CA ALA A 155 15.38 12.41 5.41
C ALA A 155 16.76 12.53 6.09
N GLY A 156 17.01 13.63 6.82
CA GLY A 156 18.17 13.80 7.68
C GLY A 156 18.25 12.74 8.77
N LYS A 157 17.17 12.52 9.54
CA LYS A 157 17.08 11.48 10.58
C LYS A 157 17.32 10.07 10.04
N PHE A 158 16.67 9.71 8.93
CA PHE A 158 16.92 8.44 8.26
C PHE A 158 18.39 8.30 7.82
N ALA A 159 18.98 9.35 7.24
CA ALA A 159 20.40 9.32 6.88
C ALA A 159 21.31 9.21 8.10
N GLU A 160 21.04 9.92 9.21
CA GLU A 160 21.82 9.89 10.44
C GLU A 160 21.81 8.49 11.09
N THR A 161 20.62 7.92 11.32
CA THR A 161 20.44 6.61 12.00
C THR A 161 21.00 5.43 11.20
N PHE A 162 21.07 5.51 9.87
CA PHE A 162 21.47 4.38 9.01
C PHE A 162 22.77 4.61 8.21
N SER A 163 23.44 5.77 8.35
CA SER A 163 24.81 6.00 7.85
C SER A 163 25.87 5.39 8.79
N LYS A 164 27.08 5.19 8.26
CA LYS A 164 28.24 4.80 9.06
C LYS A 164 28.86 6.02 9.76
N SER A 165 28.92 5.99 11.09
CA SER A 165 29.32 7.13 11.95
C SER A 165 30.74 7.67 11.70
N ASP A 166 31.63 6.85 11.12
CA ASP A 166 33.04 7.19 10.84
C ASP A 166 33.34 7.52 9.36
N ASP A 167 32.34 7.50 8.47
CA ASP A 167 32.57 7.78 7.05
C ASP A 167 32.47 9.30 6.74
N PRO A 168 33.54 9.97 6.28
CA PRO A 168 33.48 11.39 5.90
C PRO A 168 32.55 11.69 4.71
N LYS A 169 32.02 10.69 4.00
CA LYS A 169 30.96 10.86 2.99
C LYS A 169 29.54 10.66 3.55
N ASN A 170 29.40 10.16 4.78
CA ASN A 170 28.13 9.70 5.37
C ASN A 170 27.35 8.80 4.38
N ALA A 171 28.00 7.78 3.83
CA ALA A 171 27.32 6.75 3.05
C ALA A 171 26.39 5.92 3.95
N LEU A 172 25.29 5.46 3.36
CA LEU A 172 24.34 4.57 4.01
C LEU A 172 24.97 3.19 4.18
N THR A 173 24.86 2.63 5.38
CA THR A 173 25.21 1.23 5.66
C THR A 173 24.03 0.34 5.27
N ILE A 174 22.82 0.80 5.57
CA ILE A 174 21.56 0.10 5.36
C ILE A 174 20.74 0.92 4.34
N PRO A 175 20.32 0.33 3.19
CA PRO A 175 19.52 1.03 2.19
C PRO A 175 18.16 1.49 2.73
N ILE A 176 17.71 2.67 2.29
CA ILE A 176 16.45 3.27 2.68
C ILE A 176 15.64 3.56 1.41
N ILE A 177 14.39 3.13 1.39
CA ILE A 177 13.48 3.31 0.27
C ILE A 177 12.31 4.16 0.77
N SER A 178 12.26 5.40 0.27
CA SER A 178 11.21 6.38 0.59
C SER A 178 10.19 6.42 -0.55
N THR A 179 8.93 6.67 -0.22
CA THR A 179 7.84 6.89 -1.17
C THR A 179 7.16 8.22 -0.87
N PHE A 180 6.58 8.88 -1.88
CA PHE A 180 5.76 10.06 -1.64
C PHE A 180 4.47 9.71 -0.90
N GLY A 181 4.19 10.38 0.21
CA GLY A 181 2.85 10.47 0.76
C GLY A 181 2.04 11.65 0.21
N ASN A 182 0.77 11.76 0.59
CA ASN A 182 -0.13 12.79 0.05
C ASN A 182 -0.07 14.14 0.79
N ASN A 183 0.49 14.18 2.00
CA ASN A 183 0.85 15.40 2.71
C ASN A 183 2.24 15.93 2.35
N ASP A 184 3.12 15.10 1.75
CA ASP A 184 4.45 15.48 1.26
C ASP A 184 4.44 16.48 0.07
N ILE A 185 3.26 16.80 -0.45
CA ILE A 185 3.01 17.69 -1.60
C ILE A 185 2.05 18.82 -1.21
N LEU A 186 2.20 19.99 -1.84
CA LEU A 186 1.21 21.07 -1.81
C LEU A 186 0.81 21.56 -3.23
N PRO A 187 -0.50 21.71 -3.52
CA PRO A 187 -1.65 21.41 -2.65
C PRO A 187 -1.72 19.93 -2.22
N HIS A 188 -2.32 19.65 -1.06
CA HIS A 188 -2.53 18.30 -0.53
C HIS A 188 -3.20 17.42 -1.61
N ASN A 189 -2.78 16.16 -1.75
CA ASN A 189 -3.15 15.21 -2.82
C ASN A 189 -2.71 15.57 -4.25
N ILE A 190 -2.53 16.86 -4.60
CA ILE A 190 -2.40 17.32 -5.98
C ILE A 190 -0.95 17.29 -6.50
N LEU A 191 -0.53 16.14 -7.03
CA LEU A 191 0.73 16.00 -7.77
C LEU A 191 0.47 15.95 -9.29
N LEU A 192 0.89 17.00 -10.00
CA LEU A 192 0.89 17.04 -11.47
C LEU A 192 1.93 16.06 -12.05
N ALA A 193 1.74 15.68 -13.32
CA ALA A 193 2.74 14.94 -14.10
C ALA A 193 4.14 15.60 -14.03
N GLY A 194 5.19 14.78 -14.09
CA GLY A 194 6.58 15.25 -14.08
C GLY A 194 7.13 15.56 -15.49
N PRO A 195 8.31 16.20 -15.59
CA PRO A 195 9.12 16.72 -14.48
C PRO A 195 8.53 18.01 -13.90
N ASN A 196 8.50 18.12 -12.56
CA ASN A 196 7.90 19.26 -11.86
C ASN A 196 8.77 19.75 -10.68
N LYS A 197 8.37 20.86 -10.05
CA LYS A 197 9.11 21.50 -8.94
C LYS A 197 9.32 20.57 -7.73
N TRP A 198 8.36 19.70 -7.44
CA TRP A 198 8.40 18.78 -6.31
C TRP A 198 9.38 17.66 -6.59
N LEU A 199 9.23 16.93 -7.69
CA LEU A 199 10.15 15.84 -8.07
C LEU A 199 11.61 16.33 -8.16
N LYS A 200 11.83 17.57 -8.64
CA LYS A 200 13.15 18.21 -8.60
C LYS A 200 13.66 18.40 -7.17
N ALA A 201 12.90 19.05 -6.29
CA ALA A 201 13.31 19.28 -4.90
C ALA A 201 13.57 17.97 -4.15
N TYR A 202 12.73 16.95 -4.36
CA TYR A 202 12.91 15.63 -3.75
C TYR A 202 14.09 14.84 -4.35
N THR A 203 14.54 15.14 -5.57
CA THR A 203 15.80 14.58 -6.08
C THR A 203 16.99 15.04 -5.23
N ASP A 204 16.94 16.28 -4.73
CA ASP A 204 17.97 16.82 -3.83
C ASP A 204 17.82 16.27 -2.40
N ILE A 205 16.59 16.12 -1.89
CA ILE A 205 16.31 15.62 -0.52
C ILE A 205 16.65 14.12 -0.39
N TRP A 206 16.26 13.31 -1.36
CA TRP A 206 16.47 11.85 -1.38
C TRP A 206 17.72 11.44 -2.17
N ASN A 207 18.68 12.36 -2.38
CA ASN A 207 19.87 12.09 -3.20
C ASN A 207 20.73 10.89 -2.70
N LYS A 208 20.66 10.55 -1.41
CA LYS A 208 21.29 9.35 -0.83
C LYS A 208 20.49 8.06 -0.99
N PHE A 209 19.17 8.17 -1.19
CA PHE A 209 18.24 7.04 -1.24
C PHE A 209 17.99 6.56 -2.68
N ILE A 210 18.05 7.46 -3.65
CA ILE A 210 17.82 7.17 -5.07
C ILE A 210 19.16 6.83 -5.75
N PRO A 211 19.35 5.60 -6.26
CA PRO A 211 20.54 5.21 -7.01
C PRO A 211 20.73 6.09 -8.24
N GLU A 212 21.99 6.31 -8.64
CA GLU A 212 22.34 7.32 -9.64
C GLU A 212 21.67 7.06 -11.00
N GLU A 213 21.62 5.80 -11.41
CA GLU A 213 20.95 5.29 -12.61
C GLU A 213 19.42 5.44 -12.58
N GLN A 214 18.81 5.59 -11.40
CA GLN A 214 17.36 5.80 -11.25
C GLN A 214 16.96 7.28 -11.29
N ARG A 215 17.89 8.22 -11.05
CA ARG A 215 17.56 9.65 -10.81
C ARG A 215 16.81 10.31 -11.98
N HIS A 216 17.07 9.91 -13.22
CA HIS A 216 16.32 10.42 -14.37
C HIS A 216 14.86 9.91 -14.40
N GLY A 217 14.62 8.64 -14.07
CA GLY A 217 13.26 8.10 -13.90
C GLY A 217 12.53 8.77 -12.75
N PHE A 218 13.22 9.00 -11.64
CA PHE A 218 12.70 9.73 -10.50
C PHE A 218 12.32 11.18 -10.83
N GLN A 219 13.16 11.92 -11.56
CA GLN A 219 12.83 13.28 -11.99
C GLN A 219 11.63 13.33 -12.95
N ARG A 220 11.42 12.27 -13.74
CA ARG A 220 10.30 12.15 -14.68
C ARG A 220 8.96 11.83 -14.00
N GLY A 221 8.94 11.00 -12.96
CA GLY A 221 7.68 10.51 -12.38
C GLY A 221 7.68 10.18 -10.88
N GLY A 222 8.76 10.44 -10.14
CA GLY A 222 8.85 10.18 -8.70
C GLY A 222 8.96 8.72 -8.31
N TRP A 223 9.19 7.82 -9.28
CA TRP A 223 9.31 6.38 -9.08
C TRP A 223 10.75 5.90 -9.28
N TYR A 224 11.15 4.87 -8.54
CA TYR A 224 12.47 4.25 -8.63
C TYR A 224 12.48 2.86 -8.00
N TYR A 225 13.57 2.10 -8.15
CA TYR A 225 13.83 0.92 -7.34
C TYR A 225 15.24 0.93 -6.72
N VAL A 226 15.45 0.12 -5.68
CA VAL A 226 16.76 -0.11 -5.04
C VAL A 226 17.02 -1.61 -4.96
N GLU A 227 18.17 -2.09 -5.43
CA GLU A 227 18.61 -3.48 -5.25
C GLU A 227 19.14 -3.73 -3.84
N VAL A 228 18.22 -3.80 -2.86
CA VAL A 228 18.53 -4.03 -1.44
C VAL A 228 19.31 -5.31 -1.16
N ILE A 229 19.20 -6.31 -2.04
CA ILE A 229 20.13 -7.44 -2.10
C ILE A 229 20.59 -7.56 -3.56
N PRO A 230 21.83 -7.14 -3.89
CA PRO A 230 22.33 -7.08 -5.25
C PRO A 230 22.07 -8.34 -6.07
N HIS A 231 21.48 -8.18 -7.25
CA HIS A 231 21.10 -9.27 -8.16
C HIS A 231 20.16 -10.34 -7.55
N LYS A 232 19.44 -10.05 -6.45
CA LYS A 232 18.47 -10.97 -5.81
C LYS A 232 17.14 -10.31 -5.50
N LEU A 233 17.13 -9.19 -4.79
CA LEU A 233 15.93 -8.50 -4.34
C LEU A 233 16.02 -7.00 -4.65
N ALA A 234 14.97 -6.47 -5.29
CA ALA A 234 14.74 -5.04 -5.42
C ALA A 234 13.48 -4.62 -4.66
N VAL A 235 13.47 -3.39 -4.14
CA VAL A 235 12.29 -2.72 -3.60
C VAL A 235 11.91 -1.58 -4.54
N PHE A 236 10.66 -1.54 -4.98
CA PHE A 236 10.12 -0.56 -5.93
C PHE A 236 9.31 0.50 -5.19
N SER A 237 9.79 1.74 -5.21
CA SER A 237 9.06 2.93 -4.77
C SER A 237 8.09 3.36 -5.88
N LEU A 238 6.81 3.14 -5.64
CA LEU A 238 5.70 3.58 -6.48
C LEU A 238 5.27 4.99 -6.05
N ASN A 239 4.90 5.82 -7.02
CA ASN A 239 4.35 7.15 -6.77
C ASN A 239 2.84 7.04 -6.85
N THR A 240 2.23 6.63 -5.73
CA THR A 240 0.80 6.29 -5.67
C THR A 240 -0.12 7.49 -5.87
N LEU A 241 0.40 8.72 -5.81
CA LEU A 241 -0.36 9.93 -6.15
C LEU A 241 -0.80 9.95 -7.62
N TYR A 242 -0.12 9.23 -8.53
CA TYR A 242 -0.59 9.06 -9.90
C TYR A 242 -1.64 7.94 -10.07
N PHE A 243 -2.02 7.29 -8.97
CA PHE A 243 -3.13 6.32 -8.91
C PHE A 243 -4.28 6.80 -8.02
N PHE A 244 -4.00 7.71 -7.08
CA PHE A 244 -4.92 8.20 -6.05
C PHE A 244 -6.14 8.88 -6.68
N SER A 245 -7.34 8.39 -6.35
CA SER A 245 -8.63 8.92 -6.83
C SER A 245 -8.84 10.39 -6.44
N HIS A 246 -8.25 10.86 -5.34
CA HIS A 246 -8.32 12.26 -4.88
C HIS A 246 -7.30 13.20 -5.53
N ASN A 247 -6.36 12.72 -6.37
CA ASN A 247 -5.46 13.61 -7.12
C ASN A 247 -6.13 14.16 -8.38
N ALA A 248 -6.84 15.28 -8.23
CA ALA A 248 -7.55 15.98 -9.31
C ALA A 248 -6.64 16.56 -10.44
N ALA A 249 -5.34 16.23 -10.47
CA ALA A 249 -4.42 16.57 -11.57
C ALA A 249 -4.04 15.37 -12.47
N VAL A 250 -4.69 14.19 -12.32
CA VAL A 250 -4.53 13.02 -13.19
C VAL A 250 -5.87 12.36 -13.51
N ASP A 251 -6.02 11.76 -14.71
CA ASP A 251 -7.21 11.01 -15.15
C ASP A 251 -6.94 9.48 -15.15
N GLY A 252 -6.47 8.99 -14.01
CA GLY A 252 -6.17 7.57 -13.78
C GLY A 252 -5.03 7.02 -14.64
N CYS A 253 -5.22 5.81 -15.17
CA CYS A 253 -4.17 5.03 -15.84
C CYS A 253 -4.55 4.45 -17.21
N ALA A 254 -5.70 4.83 -17.77
CA ALA A 254 -6.20 4.28 -19.04
C ALA A 254 -5.56 4.94 -20.28
N LEU A 255 -5.36 6.26 -20.27
CA LEU A 255 -4.89 7.05 -21.41
C LEU A 255 -3.37 7.20 -21.41
N ARG A 256 -2.74 7.20 -22.59
CA ARG A 256 -1.28 7.37 -22.75
C ARG A 256 -0.73 8.74 -22.33
N SER A 257 -1.60 9.74 -22.15
CA SER A 257 -1.26 11.06 -21.61
C SER A 257 -0.93 11.02 -20.11
N GLU A 258 -1.52 10.08 -19.37
CA GLU A 258 -1.51 10.13 -17.92
C GLU A 258 -0.22 9.57 -17.32
N PRO A 259 0.33 10.23 -16.29
CA PRO A 259 1.52 9.73 -15.62
C PRO A 259 1.25 8.38 -14.93
N GLY A 260 -0.01 8.08 -14.58
CA GLY A 260 -0.43 6.75 -14.11
C GLY A 260 -0.30 5.66 -15.19
N TYR A 261 -0.59 5.96 -16.47
CA TYR A 261 -0.33 5.01 -17.55
C TYR A 261 1.17 4.78 -17.72
N GLU A 262 1.96 5.86 -17.74
CA GLU A 262 3.42 5.80 -17.90
C GLU A 262 4.08 5.01 -16.76
N HIS A 263 3.66 5.23 -15.51
CA HIS A 263 4.15 4.50 -14.34
C HIS A 263 3.95 2.99 -14.53
N PHE A 264 2.75 2.55 -14.91
CA PHE A 264 2.50 1.12 -15.12
C PHE A 264 3.31 0.54 -16.28
N GLU A 265 3.63 1.29 -17.33
CA GLU A 265 4.52 0.83 -18.40
C GLU A 265 6.00 0.77 -17.96
N TRP A 266 6.49 1.72 -17.15
CA TRP A 266 7.80 1.63 -16.49
C TRP A 266 7.87 0.38 -15.61
N LEU A 267 6.90 0.22 -14.70
CA LEU A 267 6.81 -0.91 -13.79
C LEU A 267 6.73 -2.26 -14.54
N ARG A 268 6.02 -2.30 -15.67
CA ARG A 268 5.94 -3.45 -16.56
C ARG A 268 7.32 -3.83 -17.12
N ILE A 269 8.07 -2.85 -17.62
CA ILE A 269 9.39 -3.05 -18.20
C ILE A 269 10.37 -3.51 -17.12
N GLN A 270 10.41 -2.83 -15.97
CA GLN A 270 11.34 -3.20 -14.89
C GLN A 270 11.03 -4.58 -14.28
N LEU A 271 9.76 -4.93 -14.05
CA LEU A 271 9.39 -6.27 -13.55
C LEU A 271 9.73 -7.38 -14.55
N GLN A 272 9.74 -7.08 -15.86
CA GLN A 272 10.21 -8.03 -16.87
C GLN A 272 11.74 -8.19 -16.84
N PHE A 273 12.52 -7.12 -16.68
CA PHE A 273 13.96 -7.25 -16.44
C PHE A 273 14.28 -7.99 -15.13
N MET A 274 13.52 -7.77 -14.06
CA MET A 274 13.67 -8.51 -12.81
C MET A 274 13.37 -10.01 -13.00
N ARG A 275 12.37 -10.39 -13.81
CA ARG A 275 12.12 -11.78 -14.20
C ARG A 275 13.32 -12.38 -14.97
N GLU A 276 13.81 -11.67 -15.98
CA GLU A 276 14.90 -12.14 -16.86
C GLU A 276 16.21 -12.31 -16.10
N ARG A 277 16.50 -11.42 -15.15
CA ARG A 277 17.62 -11.52 -14.19
C ARG A 277 17.39 -12.55 -13.07
N GLY A 278 16.23 -13.21 -13.02
CA GLY A 278 15.85 -14.18 -11.98
C GLY A 278 15.52 -13.59 -10.60
N MET A 279 15.53 -12.26 -10.48
CA MET A 279 15.34 -11.49 -9.26
C MET A 279 13.90 -11.49 -8.74
N LYS A 280 13.72 -10.85 -7.58
CA LYS A 280 12.43 -10.65 -6.91
C LYS A 280 12.20 -9.18 -6.58
N ALA A 281 10.93 -8.82 -6.40
CA ALA A 281 10.48 -7.45 -6.17
C ALA A 281 9.54 -7.34 -4.96
N ILE A 282 9.80 -6.41 -4.04
CA ILE A 282 8.78 -5.83 -3.15
C ILE A 282 8.22 -4.60 -3.86
N LEU A 283 6.91 -4.40 -3.82
CA LEU A 283 6.27 -3.15 -4.25
C LEU A 283 5.89 -2.35 -3.00
N THR A 284 6.16 -1.04 -3.01
CA THR A 284 5.81 -0.15 -1.90
C THR A 284 5.40 1.23 -2.40
N GLY A 285 4.53 1.90 -1.66
CA GLY A 285 3.97 3.21 -1.94
C GLY A 285 3.24 3.71 -0.70
N HIS A 286 2.72 4.93 -0.71
CA HIS A 286 1.99 5.45 0.45
C HIS A 286 0.53 4.98 0.44
N VAL A 287 -0.29 5.57 -0.44
CA VAL A 287 -1.73 5.26 -0.58
C VAL A 287 -1.91 3.81 -1.03
N PRO A 288 -2.55 2.92 -0.25
CA PRO A 288 -2.71 1.53 -0.64
C PRO A 288 -3.82 1.34 -1.69
N PRO A 289 -3.79 0.23 -2.46
CA PRO A 289 -4.80 -0.15 -3.45
C PRO A 289 -6.08 -0.70 -2.79
N ALA A 290 -6.63 0.05 -1.83
CA ALA A 290 -7.89 -0.22 -1.14
C ALA A 290 -9.06 -0.02 -2.10
N ARG A 291 -9.99 -0.99 -2.09
CA ARG A 291 -11.15 -1.04 -2.98
C ARG A 291 -12.24 -1.89 -2.36
N THR A 292 -13.21 -1.23 -1.76
CA THR A 292 -14.49 -1.76 -1.32
C THR A 292 -15.61 -0.84 -1.84
N ASP A 293 -16.83 -0.91 -1.30
CA ASP A 293 -17.91 -0.01 -1.72
C ASP A 293 -17.87 1.33 -0.94
N SER A 294 -17.44 1.32 0.33
CA SER A 294 -17.21 2.53 1.16
C SER A 294 -15.88 3.26 0.92
N LYS A 295 -14.84 2.59 0.38
CA LYS A 295 -13.52 3.22 0.15
C LYS A 295 -12.84 2.71 -1.12
N GLN A 296 -12.61 3.61 -2.08
CA GLN A 296 -11.83 3.35 -3.30
C GLN A 296 -10.73 4.40 -3.42
N LEU A 297 -9.53 4.05 -2.94
CA LEU A 297 -8.39 4.97 -2.87
C LEU A 297 -7.62 5.08 -4.19
N TRP A 298 -7.75 4.12 -5.10
CA TRP A 298 -7.12 4.21 -6.43
C TRP A 298 -8.21 4.26 -7.51
N ASP A 299 -7.96 5.00 -8.59
CA ASP A 299 -8.76 4.89 -9.82
C ASP A 299 -8.86 3.42 -10.26
N GLU A 300 -10.04 3.01 -10.71
CA GLU A 300 -10.33 1.62 -11.10
C GLU A 300 -9.43 1.16 -12.26
N THR A 301 -9.05 2.05 -13.18
CA THR A 301 -8.15 1.69 -14.29
C THR A 301 -6.72 1.46 -13.82
N CYS A 302 -6.27 2.21 -12.80
CA CYS A 302 -5.02 1.98 -12.08
C CYS A 302 -5.06 0.68 -11.25
N TRP A 303 -6.12 0.47 -10.48
CA TRP A 303 -6.30 -0.75 -9.67
C TRP A 303 -6.33 -2.02 -10.53
N GLN A 304 -7.09 -2.00 -11.64
CA GLN A 304 -7.14 -3.15 -12.55
C GLN A 304 -5.78 -3.41 -13.24
N LYS A 305 -5.01 -2.37 -13.60
CA LYS A 305 -3.64 -2.53 -14.12
C LYS A 305 -2.71 -3.13 -13.06
N TYR A 306 -2.74 -2.63 -11.83
CA TYR A 306 -1.95 -3.15 -10.72
C TYR A 306 -2.25 -4.62 -10.41
N THR A 307 -3.53 -4.96 -10.21
CA THR A 307 -3.97 -6.34 -9.93
C THR A 307 -3.67 -7.28 -11.11
N LEU A 308 -3.65 -6.78 -12.35
CA LEU A 308 -3.15 -7.52 -13.50
C LEU A 308 -1.62 -7.71 -13.46
N TRP A 309 -0.83 -6.70 -13.08
CA TRP A 309 0.63 -6.85 -12.96
C TRP A 309 0.99 -7.82 -11.83
N LEU A 310 0.34 -7.74 -10.66
CA LEU A 310 0.50 -8.72 -9.58
C LEU A 310 0.24 -10.15 -10.08
N LYS A 311 -0.84 -10.35 -10.84
CA LYS A 311 -1.20 -11.63 -11.47
C LYS A 311 -0.16 -12.11 -12.48
N GLN A 312 0.35 -11.22 -13.34
CA GLN A 312 1.29 -11.58 -14.40
C GLN A 312 2.72 -11.76 -13.90
N TYR A 313 3.15 -11.07 -12.84
CA TYR A 313 4.50 -11.14 -12.25
C TYR A 313 4.54 -11.85 -10.88
N ARG A 314 3.59 -12.74 -10.61
CA ARG A 314 3.48 -13.57 -9.38
C ARG A 314 4.64 -14.54 -9.11
N ASP A 315 5.62 -14.58 -10.01
CA ASP A 315 6.92 -15.28 -9.96
C ASP A 315 8.09 -14.35 -9.57
N VAL A 316 7.88 -13.03 -9.61
CA VAL A 316 8.84 -11.97 -9.26
C VAL A 316 8.43 -11.28 -7.97
N ILE A 317 7.16 -10.87 -7.86
CA ILE A 317 6.67 -10.06 -6.74
C ILE A 317 6.49 -10.91 -5.47
N VAL A 318 7.00 -10.41 -4.35
CA VAL A 318 6.96 -11.12 -3.04
C VAL A 318 5.97 -10.52 -2.04
N GLY A 319 5.52 -9.27 -2.24
CA GLY A 319 4.50 -8.62 -1.44
C GLY A 319 4.34 -7.13 -1.76
N GLY A 320 3.22 -6.54 -1.34
CA GLY A 320 2.98 -5.09 -1.31
C GLY A 320 2.99 -4.54 0.13
N ILE A 321 3.57 -3.35 0.34
CA ILE A 321 3.75 -2.69 1.66
C ILE A 321 3.43 -1.20 1.56
N TYR A 322 2.46 -0.72 2.33
CA TYR A 322 1.87 0.63 2.22
C TYR A 322 1.53 1.26 3.59
N GLY A 323 1.16 2.54 3.62
CA GLY A 323 0.78 3.32 4.82
C GLY A 323 -0.58 4.01 4.67
N HIS A 324 -0.65 5.32 4.92
CA HIS A 324 -1.78 6.24 4.64
C HIS A 324 -3.05 6.07 5.49
N MET A 325 -3.48 4.83 5.75
CA MET A 325 -4.75 4.56 6.43
C MET A 325 -4.62 4.56 7.96
N ASN A 326 -3.42 4.76 8.51
CA ASN A 326 -3.07 4.73 9.94
C ASN A 326 -3.43 3.46 10.75
N ILE A 327 -4.20 2.52 10.19
CA ILE A 327 -4.65 1.27 10.81
C ILE A 327 -3.89 0.01 10.32
N ASP A 328 -3.64 -0.92 11.23
CA ASP A 328 -3.05 -2.23 10.90
C ASP A 328 -4.04 -3.15 10.19
N HIS A 329 -3.85 -3.35 8.89
CA HIS A 329 -4.59 -4.36 8.16
C HIS A 329 -3.84 -4.90 6.94
N PHE A 330 -4.47 -5.86 6.27
CA PHE A 330 -4.03 -6.39 4.99
C PHE A 330 -5.24 -6.53 4.06
N MET A 331 -4.98 -6.68 2.78
CA MET A 331 -6.00 -6.81 1.73
C MET A 331 -5.58 -7.86 0.70
N LEU A 332 -6.58 -8.46 0.04
CA LEU A 332 -6.40 -9.58 -0.89
C LEU A 332 -6.95 -9.23 -2.28
N GLN A 333 -6.12 -8.66 -3.17
CA GLN A 333 -6.53 -8.32 -4.53
C GLN A 333 -6.96 -9.57 -5.33
N ASP A 334 -8.22 -9.63 -5.76
CA ASP A 334 -8.79 -10.79 -6.47
C ASP A 334 -8.65 -10.66 -7.99
N ASN A 335 -7.87 -11.55 -8.60
CA ASN A 335 -7.59 -11.49 -10.02
C ASN A 335 -8.73 -11.94 -10.95
N ARG A 336 -9.94 -12.21 -10.41
CA ARG A 336 -11.18 -12.35 -11.21
C ARG A 336 -11.93 -11.05 -11.44
N GLU A 337 -11.67 -10.01 -10.66
CA GLU A 337 -12.36 -8.70 -10.75
C GLU A 337 -11.72 -7.76 -11.78
N ILE A 338 -10.64 -8.19 -12.45
CA ILE A 338 -9.98 -7.44 -13.52
C ILE A 338 -10.91 -7.32 -14.75
N GLY A 339 -11.62 -6.19 -14.85
CA GLY A 339 -12.61 -5.89 -15.89
C GLY A 339 -12.04 -5.61 -17.29
N ILE A 340 -10.75 -5.27 -17.44
CA ILE A 340 -10.14 -4.75 -18.70
C ILE A 340 -10.38 -5.60 -19.97
N LEU A 341 -10.72 -6.90 -19.82
CA LEU A 341 -11.01 -7.81 -20.94
C LEU A 341 -12.51 -7.99 -21.25
N GLY A 342 -13.42 -7.30 -20.54
CA GLY A 342 -14.85 -7.58 -20.58
C GLY A 342 -15.74 -6.38 -20.26
N SER A 343 -15.90 -5.47 -21.23
CA SER A 343 -16.78 -4.29 -21.18
C SER A 343 -16.33 -3.23 -20.18
N ALA A 344 -15.77 -2.13 -20.69
CA ALA A 344 -15.72 -0.89 -19.94
C ALA A 344 -17.15 -0.36 -19.78
N THR A 345 -17.81 -0.72 -18.68
CA THR A 345 -18.87 0.13 -18.11
C THR A 345 -18.20 1.45 -17.75
N SER A 346 -18.62 2.54 -18.39
CA SER A 346 -18.26 3.89 -17.97
C SER A 346 -18.50 4.02 -16.47
N GLY A 347 -17.49 4.44 -15.72
CA GLY A 347 -17.62 4.61 -14.27
C GLY A 347 -18.82 5.50 -13.96
N GLU A 348 -19.68 5.03 -13.07
CA GLU A 348 -20.63 5.92 -12.42
C GLU A 348 -19.83 6.94 -11.63
N VAL A 349 -20.08 8.23 -11.86
CA VAL A 349 -19.50 9.30 -11.03
C VAL A 349 -20.19 9.24 -9.67
N ARG A 350 -19.68 8.36 -8.81
CA ARG A 350 -20.09 8.22 -7.41
C ARG A 350 -19.30 9.22 -6.56
N GLY A 351 -19.89 9.61 -5.43
CA GLY A 351 -19.55 10.84 -4.73
C GLY A 351 -18.10 10.90 -4.23
N LEU A 352 -17.63 12.13 -4.01
CA LEU A 352 -16.42 12.40 -3.22
C LEU A 352 -16.58 11.73 -1.86
N MET A 353 -15.83 10.66 -1.63
CA MET A 353 -15.82 9.93 -0.35
C MET A 353 -14.76 10.57 0.54
N ASP A 354 -15.10 10.79 1.81
CA ASP A 354 -14.42 11.76 2.66
C ASP A 354 -12.89 11.54 2.69
N ASP A 355 -12.16 12.64 2.49
CA ASP A 355 -10.70 12.69 2.27
C ASP A 355 -9.93 12.21 3.52
N GLU A 356 -10.55 12.39 4.69
CA GLU A 356 -9.99 12.09 6.01
C GLU A 356 -10.41 10.68 6.48
N PHE A 357 -9.49 9.94 7.11
CA PHE A 357 -9.73 8.56 7.52
C PHE A 357 -10.31 8.48 8.94
N SER A 358 -11.50 9.05 9.10
CA SER A 358 -12.24 9.05 10.37
C SER A 358 -12.52 7.62 10.88
N VAL A 359 -12.71 7.48 12.19
CA VAL A 359 -12.97 6.18 12.83
C VAL A 359 -14.17 5.47 12.18
N GLN A 360 -15.25 6.17 11.85
CA GLN A 360 -16.38 5.54 11.16
C GLN A 360 -16.04 5.09 9.73
N SER A 361 -15.29 5.89 8.95
CA SER A 361 -14.81 5.46 7.63
C SER A 361 -13.87 4.25 7.72
N ALA A 362 -13.14 4.08 8.84
CA ALA A 362 -12.34 2.90 9.12
C ALA A 362 -13.21 1.68 9.46
N ASN A 363 -14.27 1.88 10.27
CA ASN A 363 -15.20 0.83 10.68
C ASN A 363 -15.87 0.18 9.46
N ASP A 364 -16.52 0.99 8.63
CA ASP A 364 -17.30 0.53 7.45
C ASP A 364 -16.40 -0.26 6.49
N TYR A 365 -15.22 0.28 6.19
CA TYR A 365 -14.21 -0.36 5.34
C TYR A 365 -13.73 -1.72 5.89
N LEU A 366 -13.50 -1.84 7.20
CA LEU A 366 -13.08 -3.11 7.82
C LEU A 366 -14.21 -4.14 7.86
N GLU A 367 -15.46 -3.72 8.02
CA GLU A 367 -16.65 -4.60 7.93
C GLU A 367 -16.87 -5.10 6.50
N GLU A 368 -16.72 -4.25 5.48
CA GLU A 368 -16.77 -4.65 4.07
C GLU A 368 -15.64 -5.63 3.70
N LEU A 369 -14.40 -5.39 4.19
CA LEU A 369 -13.31 -6.36 4.03
C LEU A 369 -13.66 -7.72 4.66
N ARG A 370 -14.29 -7.72 5.85
CA ARG A 370 -14.73 -8.94 6.55
C ARG A 370 -15.84 -9.66 5.77
N GLU A 371 -16.78 -8.94 5.17
CA GLU A 371 -17.81 -9.53 4.31
C GLU A 371 -17.18 -10.21 3.07
N HIS A 372 -16.31 -9.50 2.35
CA HIS A 372 -15.55 -10.08 1.23
C HIS A 372 -14.74 -11.32 1.66
N TRP A 373 -14.26 -11.37 2.90
CA TRP A 373 -13.55 -12.52 3.46
C TRP A 373 -14.45 -13.67 3.91
N SER A 374 -15.74 -13.43 4.14
CA SER A 374 -16.70 -14.47 4.56
C SER A 374 -16.92 -15.55 3.49
N ASP A 375 -16.86 -15.17 2.21
CA ASP A 375 -17.07 -16.04 1.03
C ASP A 375 -15.78 -16.77 0.57
N LEU A 376 -14.65 -16.47 1.22
CA LEU A 376 -13.39 -17.22 1.03
C LEU A 376 -13.58 -18.69 1.44
N PRO A 377 -12.92 -19.65 0.78
CA PRO A 377 -13.11 -21.07 1.06
C PRO A 377 -12.01 -21.64 1.97
N ASN A 378 -12.39 -22.34 3.04
CA ASN A 378 -11.50 -22.85 4.08
C ASN A 378 -10.25 -23.61 3.56
N PRO A 379 -9.02 -23.03 3.66
CA PRO A 379 -7.80 -23.69 3.17
C PRO A 379 -7.42 -24.99 3.89
N ALA A 380 -7.87 -25.18 5.12
CA ALA A 380 -7.56 -26.33 5.96
C ALA A 380 -8.51 -27.52 5.74
N ALA A 381 -9.72 -27.29 5.20
CA ALA A 381 -10.71 -28.34 4.94
C ALA A 381 -10.23 -29.43 3.95
N ALA A 382 -9.22 -29.12 3.12
CA ALA A 382 -8.59 -30.08 2.20
C ALA A 382 -7.35 -30.79 2.75
N ILE A 383 -6.91 -30.46 3.98
CA ILE A 383 -5.77 -31.12 4.64
C ILE A 383 -6.24 -32.32 5.46
N LYS A 384 -7.47 -32.27 6.00
CA LYS A 384 -8.08 -33.38 6.78
C LYS A 384 -8.55 -34.60 5.94
N GLU A 385 -8.37 -34.62 4.61
CA GLU A 385 -8.69 -35.79 3.77
C GLU A 385 -7.52 -36.79 3.70
N ASN A 386 -7.56 -37.83 4.53
CA ASN A 386 -6.60 -38.95 4.49
C ASN A 386 -6.62 -39.66 3.12
N PRO A 387 -5.46 -39.86 2.44
CA PRO A 387 -5.40 -40.38 1.06
C PRO A 387 -5.84 -41.85 0.92
N THR A 388 -5.99 -42.58 2.03
CA THR A 388 -6.29 -44.02 2.06
C THR A 388 -7.78 -44.37 1.93
N LYS A 389 -8.70 -43.41 2.13
CA LYS A 389 -10.16 -43.68 2.17
C LYS A 389 -10.98 -42.84 1.17
N ASN A 390 -10.65 -42.90 -0.13
CA ASN A 390 -11.67 -42.68 -1.21
C ASN A 390 -11.22 -43.10 -2.63
N LYS A 391 -11.17 -44.40 -2.93
CA LYS A 391 -11.23 -44.90 -4.33
C LYS A 391 -12.67 -44.85 -4.87
N GLY A 392 -13.29 -43.67 -4.85
CA GLY A 392 -14.74 -43.48 -5.02
C GLY A 392 -15.17 -42.90 -6.38
N LYS A 393 -15.49 -43.77 -7.35
CA LYS A 393 -16.18 -43.51 -8.64
C LYS A 393 -15.54 -42.44 -9.57
N LYS A 394 -15.13 -42.87 -10.78
CA LYS A 394 -14.72 -41.97 -11.89
C LYS A 394 -15.72 -40.81 -12.06
N GLY A 395 -15.23 -39.56 -11.98
CA GLY A 395 -15.98 -38.35 -12.34
C GLY A 395 -16.22 -37.32 -11.22
N LYS A 396 -16.19 -37.70 -9.94
CA LYS A 396 -16.32 -36.72 -8.83
C LYS A 396 -14.95 -36.21 -8.38
N LYS A 397 -14.67 -34.92 -8.62
CA LYS A 397 -13.49 -34.19 -8.12
C LYS A 397 -13.46 -34.18 -6.58
N SER A 398 -12.26 -34.37 -6.00
CA SER A 398 -12.03 -34.32 -4.55
C SER A 398 -12.38 -32.95 -3.94
N LYS A 399 -12.55 -32.86 -2.61
CA LYS A 399 -12.74 -31.55 -1.96
C LYS A 399 -11.50 -30.67 -2.15
N LYS A 400 -10.31 -31.27 -2.09
CA LYS A 400 -9.02 -30.62 -2.38
C LYS A 400 -8.95 -29.97 -3.77
N GLU A 401 -9.37 -30.67 -4.84
CA GLU A 401 -9.45 -30.10 -6.19
C GLU A 401 -10.47 -28.95 -6.29
N LYS A 402 -11.64 -29.08 -5.64
CA LYS A 402 -12.68 -28.04 -5.66
C LYS A 402 -12.23 -26.77 -4.96
N LEU A 403 -11.61 -26.91 -3.79
CA LEU A 403 -11.02 -25.81 -3.03
C LEU A 403 -9.91 -25.12 -3.82
N SER A 404 -8.98 -25.90 -4.37
CA SER A 404 -7.90 -25.40 -5.21
C SER A 404 -8.44 -24.62 -6.42
N LYS A 405 -9.49 -25.12 -7.11
CA LYS A 405 -10.14 -24.34 -8.18
C LYS A 405 -10.78 -23.05 -7.66
N LYS A 406 -11.42 -23.03 -6.48
CA LYS A 406 -11.99 -21.79 -5.93
C LYS A 406 -10.89 -20.73 -5.72
N ILE A 407 -9.73 -21.09 -5.14
CA ILE A 407 -8.62 -20.15 -4.84
C ILE A 407 -7.60 -19.97 -5.97
N GLY A 408 -7.89 -20.44 -7.19
CA GLY A 408 -7.05 -20.23 -8.39
C GLY A 408 -5.92 -21.24 -8.62
N GLY A 409 -5.51 -21.99 -7.59
CA GLY A 409 -4.52 -23.06 -7.68
C GLY A 409 -4.24 -23.70 -6.32
N PRO A 410 -3.16 -24.48 -6.13
CA PRO A 410 -2.82 -25.09 -4.85
C PRO A 410 -2.26 -24.10 -3.80
N TRP A 411 -1.90 -22.88 -4.19
CA TRP A 411 -1.21 -21.86 -3.37
C TRP A 411 -2.00 -20.56 -3.16
N GLY A 412 -3.18 -20.42 -3.77
CA GLY A 412 -4.01 -19.22 -3.65
C GLY A 412 -3.88 -18.24 -4.82
N GLU A 413 -3.41 -18.69 -5.99
CA GLU A 413 -3.06 -17.90 -7.18
C GLU A 413 -4.24 -17.14 -7.85
N ARG A 414 -5.41 -17.10 -7.23
CA ARG A 414 -6.49 -16.12 -7.50
C ARG A 414 -6.19 -14.77 -6.85
N TYR A 415 -5.54 -14.76 -5.69
CA TYR A 415 -5.35 -13.58 -4.86
C TYR A 415 -3.90 -13.11 -4.90
N SER A 416 -3.69 -11.83 -4.63
CA SER A 416 -2.37 -11.27 -4.27
C SER A 416 -2.49 -10.56 -2.92
N LEU A 417 -1.40 -10.46 -2.16
CA LEU A 417 -1.39 -9.88 -0.82
C LEU A 417 -0.74 -8.50 -0.82
N THR A 418 -1.43 -7.55 -0.21
CA THR A 418 -0.90 -6.24 0.16
C THR A 418 -1.10 -6.03 1.67
N ASN A 419 -0.07 -5.56 2.38
CA ASN A 419 -0.14 -5.19 3.79
C ASN A 419 -0.10 -3.66 3.92
N VAL A 420 -0.84 -3.14 4.89
CA VAL A 420 -0.79 -1.74 5.33
C VAL A 420 -0.18 -1.71 6.73
N GLY A 421 0.66 -0.72 7.01
CA GLY A 421 1.21 -0.47 8.32
C GLY A 421 0.41 0.62 9.06
N PRO A 422 0.17 0.47 10.38
CA PRO A 422 -0.22 1.59 11.21
C PRO A 422 0.93 2.60 11.35
N SER A 423 0.60 3.81 11.78
CA SER A 423 1.42 5.01 11.67
C SER A 423 2.28 5.34 12.90
N VAL A 424 3.16 6.34 12.76
CA VAL A 424 3.85 6.99 13.89
C VAL A 424 3.04 8.20 14.44
N VAL A 425 2.20 8.83 13.61
CA VAL A 425 1.29 9.91 14.04
C VAL A 425 0.24 9.40 15.05
N PRO A 426 -0.07 10.16 16.13
CA PRO A 426 -0.79 9.62 17.28
C PRO A 426 -2.33 9.55 17.14
N ASN A 427 -2.87 9.48 15.91
CA ASN A 427 -4.27 9.10 15.70
C ASN A 427 -4.60 7.75 16.38
N TYR A 428 -3.61 6.87 16.56
CA TYR A 428 -3.64 5.71 17.46
C TYR A 428 -2.36 5.67 18.31
N PHE A 429 -1.93 4.53 18.84
CA PHE A 429 -0.59 4.44 19.44
C PHE A 429 0.49 4.38 18.35
N PRO A 430 1.53 5.27 18.39
CA PRO A 430 2.62 5.29 17.43
C PRO A 430 3.27 3.91 17.29
N THR A 431 3.45 3.45 16.06
CA THR A 431 3.79 2.07 15.75
C THR A 431 4.87 1.98 14.66
N LEU A 432 5.65 0.89 14.71
CA LEU A 432 6.56 0.47 13.65
C LEU A 432 6.58 -1.06 13.55
N ARG A 433 6.99 -1.60 12.40
CA ARG A 433 6.93 -3.04 12.11
C ARG A 433 8.27 -3.55 11.60
N VAL A 434 8.77 -4.66 12.17
CA VAL A 434 9.94 -5.36 11.61
C VAL A 434 9.48 -6.66 10.98
N ILE A 435 9.70 -6.80 9.67
CA ILE A 435 9.27 -7.95 8.86
C ILE A 435 10.48 -8.85 8.59
N GLU A 436 10.31 -10.16 8.79
CA GLU A 436 11.36 -11.16 8.59
C GLU A 436 11.13 -11.97 7.31
N TYR A 437 12.20 -12.37 6.63
CA TYR A 437 12.16 -13.07 5.34
C TYR A 437 13.26 -14.13 5.22
N ASN A 438 12.99 -15.14 4.40
CA ASN A 438 13.85 -16.31 4.27
C ASN A 438 15.14 -16.05 3.48
N ILE A 439 16.28 -15.97 4.16
CA ILE A 439 17.61 -15.81 3.56
C ILE A 439 18.29 -17.11 3.10
N THR A 440 17.65 -18.28 3.25
CA THR A 440 18.25 -19.58 2.91
C THR A 440 18.84 -19.60 1.50
N GLY A 441 20.16 -19.74 1.39
CA GLY A 441 20.88 -19.79 0.12
C GLY A 441 21.32 -18.42 -0.44
N LEU A 442 21.32 -17.36 0.38
CA LEU A 442 21.91 -16.06 0.05
C LEU A 442 23.32 -15.87 0.65
N ASP A 443 23.68 -16.67 1.65
CA ASP A 443 24.92 -16.51 2.45
C ASP A 443 26.22 -16.54 1.62
N GLU A 444 26.25 -17.30 0.53
CA GLU A 444 27.42 -17.42 -0.38
C GLU A 444 27.51 -16.28 -1.42
N VAL A 445 26.43 -15.51 -1.62
CA VAL A 445 26.34 -14.51 -2.70
C VAL A 445 27.00 -13.20 -2.27
N VAL A 446 26.85 -12.81 -1.01
CA VAL A 446 27.35 -11.54 -0.46
C VAL A 446 28.88 -11.44 -0.54
N THR A 447 29.59 -12.57 -0.41
CA THR A 447 31.05 -12.64 -0.60
C THR A 447 31.45 -12.65 -2.08
N ALA A 448 30.70 -13.36 -2.95
CA ALA A 448 31.02 -13.48 -4.37
C ALA A 448 30.89 -12.15 -5.14
N SER A 449 29.94 -11.29 -4.74
CA SER A 449 29.71 -9.98 -5.38
C SER A 449 30.88 -8.98 -5.25
N ALA A 450 31.86 -9.24 -4.38
CA ALA A 450 32.96 -8.31 -4.12
C ALA A 450 34.15 -8.43 -5.11
N GLU A 451 34.27 -9.54 -5.85
CA GLU A 451 35.51 -9.86 -6.60
C GLU A 451 35.38 -9.88 -8.13
N LYS A 452 34.18 -9.77 -8.73
CA LYS A 452 34.02 -9.80 -10.20
C LYS A 452 32.83 -9.00 -10.73
N LEU A 453 33.15 -7.95 -11.50
CA LEU A 453 32.35 -7.55 -12.67
C LEU A 453 33.18 -6.74 -13.69
N ASP A 454 33.90 -7.43 -14.57
CA ASP A 454 34.28 -6.84 -15.86
C ASP A 454 33.03 -6.76 -16.74
N TRP A 455 32.80 -5.62 -17.39
CA TRP A 455 31.69 -5.43 -18.32
C TRP A 455 32.12 -5.81 -19.74
N PRO A 456 31.45 -6.76 -20.42
CA PRO A 456 31.65 -6.99 -21.85
C PRO A 456 31.05 -5.83 -22.63
N THR A 457 31.90 -5.00 -23.24
CA THR A 457 31.47 -4.04 -24.26
C THR A 457 31.17 -4.78 -25.56
N GLU A 458 29.91 -5.15 -25.75
CA GLU A 458 29.38 -5.49 -27.07
C GLU A 458 28.84 -4.21 -27.73
N ASP A 459 29.55 -3.72 -28.75
CA ASP A 459 29.10 -2.59 -29.56
C ASP A 459 27.90 -3.01 -30.42
N TYR A 460 26.79 -2.32 -30.26
CA TYR A 460 25.61 -2.48 -31.12
C TYR A 460 25.61 -1.37 -32.18
N ASP A 461 26.19 -1.69 -33.34
CA ASP A 461 26.06 -0.85 -34.54
C ASP A 461 24.58 -0.64 -34.90
N PHE A 462 24.14 0.62 -34.90
CA PHE A 462 22.88 0.99 -35.52
C PHE A 462 23.04 0.93 -37.03
N MET A 463 22.33 0.01 -37.68
CA MET A 463 22.16 0.04 -39.14
C MET A 463 21.16 1.13 -39.51
N ASP A 464 21.60 2.10 -40.31
CA ASP A 464 20.70 2.97 -41.07
C ASP A 464 19.84 2.13 -42.05
N ASP A 465 18.56 2.48 -42.16
CA ASP A 465 17.71 2.17 -43.31
C ASP A 465 16.89 3.44 -43.62
N GLU A 466 16.78 3.80 -44.90
CA GLU A 466 16.53 5.19 -45.33
C GLU A 466 15.10 5.74 -45.11
N GLU A 467 15.01 7.06 -45.17
CA GLU A 467 13.74 7.83 -45.22
C GLU A 467 12.78 7.32 -46.31
N ASN A 468 11.47 7.35 -46.02
CA ASN A 468 10.49 7.41 -47.10
C ASN A 468 9.26 8.24 -46.69
N HIS A 469 9.32 9.53 -47.01
CA HIS A 469 8.22 10.47 -46.80
C HIS A 469 7.05 10.17 -47.76
N SER A 470 5.84 10.02 -47.22
CA SER A 470 4.60 10.34 -47.92
C SER A 470 3.67 11.11 -46.98
N ASP A 471 2.95 12.08 -47.55
CA ASP A 471 2.25 13.16 -46.85
C ASP A 471 0.81 13.28 -47.43
N PHE A 472 -0.08 14.02 -46.76
CA PHE A 472 -1.53 14.15 -47.06
C PHE A 472 -2.39 12.88 -46.83
N ASP A 473 -3.72 12.95 -46.65
CA ASP A 473 -4.69 14.06 -46.84
C ASP A 473 -5.84 14.07 -45.82
N GLU A 474 -6.65 15.14 -45.78
CA GLU A 474 -7.87 15.27 -44.98
C GLU A 474 -9.16 14.85 -45.74
N GLY A 475 -10.12 14.22 -45.03
CA GLY A 475 -11.55 14.51 -45.21
C GLY A 475 -12.47 13.50 -45.93
N ALA A 476 -13.75 13.89 -45.95
CA ALA A 476 -14.90 13.37 -46.73
C ALA A 476 -15.44 11.94 -46.48
N GLU A 477 -16.43 11.89 -45.59
CA GLU A 477 -17.71 11.15 -45.63
C GLU A 477 -18.09 10.14 -46.76
N ASN A 478 -18.88 9.12 -46.33
CA ASN A 478 -20.05 8.51 -46.99
C ASN A 478 -19.97 8.01 -48.45
N ASP A 479 -20.15 6.69 -48.64
CA ASP A 479 -21.46 6.17 -49.13
C ASP A 479 -21.68 4.67 -48.83
N LEU A 480 -22.93 4.20 -48.95
CA LEU A 480 -23.39 2.83 -48.74
C LEU A 480 -23.75 2.12 -50.05
N SER A 481 -23.28 0.89 -50.26
CA SER A 481 -23.92 -0.03 -51.21
C SER A 481 -23.85 -1.49 -50.76
N ILE A 482 -24.88 -2.28 -51.09
CA ILE A 482 -25.10 -3.64 -50.57
C ILE A 482 -25.00 -4.67 -51.69
N ALA A 483 -24.11 -5.65 -51.52
CA ALA A 483 -24.13 -6.90 -52.27
C ALA A 483 -23.99 -8.10 -51.32
N LYS A 484 -24.70 -9.21 -51.64
CA LYS A 484 -24.80 -10.41 -50.81
C LYS A 484 -23.70 -11.42 -51.19
N ILE A 485 -23.23 -12.24 -50.24
CA ILE A 485 -23.22 -13.71 -50.36
C ILE A 485 -22.81 -14.44 -49.05
N GLN A 486 -23.65 -15.43 -48.70
CA GLN A 486 -23.46 -16.65 -47.87
C GLN A 486 -22.77 -16.61 -46.49
N LYS A 487 -23.40 -17.34 -45.54
CA LYS A 487 -22.85 -17.71 -44.23
C LYS A 487 -21.89 -18.90 -44.34
N THR A 488 -20.82 -18.89 -43.56
CA THR A 488 -20.22 -20.09 -42.96
C THR A 488 -19.96 -19.83 -41.48
N GLU A 489 -20.07 -20.86 -40.64
CA GLU A 489 -19.96 -20.71 -39.18
C GLU A 489 -18.50 -20.69 -38.73
N GLY A 490 -18.05 -19.55 -38.21
CA GLY A 490 -16.72 -19.37 -37.63
C GLY A 490 -16.81 -18.65 -36.30
N LYS A 491 -16.11 -19.17 -35.27
CA LYS A 491 -16.09 -18.57 -33.93
C LYS A 491 -15.41 -17.19 -33.99
N LYS A 492 -16.21 -16.12 -33.94
CA LYS A 492 -15.68 -14.76 -33.75
C LYS A 492 -15.04 -14.67 -32.36
N HIS A 493 -13.72 -14.74 -32.31
CA HIS A 493 -12.96 -14.17 -31.20
C HIS A 493 -13.33 -12.68 -31.11
N LYS A 494 -13.83 -12.22 -29.96
CA LYS A 494 -13.88 -10.78 -29.69
C LYS A 494 -12.42 -10.28 -29.70
N LYS A 495 -12.10 -9.32 -30.56
CA LYS A 495 -10.90 -8.51 -30.39
C LYS A 495 -11.06 -7.72 -29.07
N PRO A 496 -9.99 -7.51 -28.28
CA PRO A 496 -10.07 -6.67 -27.09
C PRO A 496 -10.37 -5.22 -27.50
N THR A 497 -11.28 -4.56 -26.78
CA THR A 497 -11.66 -3.16 -27.02
C THR A 497 -10.76 -2.19 -26.24
N ASN A 498 -9.45 -2.39 -26.38
CA ASN A 498 -8.43 -1.35 -26.24
C ASN A 498 -7.18 -1.89 -27.00
N PRO A 499 -6.79 -1.30 -28.15
CA PRO A 499 -5.70 -1.82 -28.96
C PRO A 499 -4.31 -1.62 -28.32
N ASP A 500 -4.20 -0.77 -27.30
CA ASP A 500 -2.93 -0.19 -26.83
C ASP A 500 -2.42 -0.72 -25.48
N LEU A 501 -3.11 -1.71 -24.88
CA LEU A 501 -2.67 -2.34 -23.63
C LEU A 501 -1.73 -3.54 -23.89
N PHE A 502 -0.43 -3.36 -23.68
CA PHE A 502 0.54 -4.45 -23.73
C PHE A 502 0.49 -5.30 -22.46
N VAL A 503 -0.29 -6.39 -22.47
CA VAL A 503 -0.40 -7.32 -21.34
C VAL A 503 0.82 -8.25 -21.28
N PRO A 504 1.59 -8.28 -20.17
CA PRO A 504 2.74 -9.17 -20.02
C PRO A 504 2.39 -10.66 -20.09
N SER A 505 3.36 -11.45 -20.55
CA SER A 505 3.29 -12.91 -20.43
C SER A 505 3.26 -13.34 -18.95
N PRO A 506 2.35 -14.24 -18.55
CA PRO A 506 2.41 -14.91 -17.26
C PRO A 506 3.67 -15.80 -17.16
N PRO A 507 4.11 -16.17 -15.94
CA PRO A 507 5.07 -17.26 -15.77
C PRO A 507 4.55 -18.55 -16.41
N SER A 508 5.49 -19.39 -16.85
CA SER A 508 5.18 -20.69 -17.45
C SER A 508 4.26 -21.52 -16.55
N LYS A 509 3.36 -22.28 -17.17
CA LYS A 509 2.48 -23.26 -16.49
C LYS A 509 3.27 -24.39 -15.81
N SER A 510 4.56 -24.52 -16.09
CA SER A 510 5.49 -25.47 -15.45
C SER A 510 6.32 -24.85 -14.32
N SER A 511 6.33 -23.52 -14.15
CA SER A 511 7.10 -22.86 -13.11
C SER A 511 6.42 -23.03 -11.74
N PRO A 512 7.19 -23.14 -10.64
CA PRO A 512 6.64 -22.90 -9.30
C PRO A 512 6.14 -21.46 -9.18
N PRO A 513 5.22 -21.15 -8.25
CA PRO A 513 4.82 -19.77 -7.99
C PRO A 513 5.92 -19.04 -7.18
N GLY A 514 5.89 -17.71 -7.18
CA GLY A 514 6.88 -16.90 -6.50
C GLY A 514 6.81 -16.95 -4.97
N PRO A 515 7.76 -16.29 -4.28
CA PRO A 515 7.93 -16.40 -2.83
C PRO A 515 6.72 -15.95 -1.99
N ALA A 516 5.84 -15.10 -2.53
CA ALA A 516 4.56 -14.73 -1.91
C ALA A 516 3.58 -15.91 -1.73
N TYR A 517 3.74 -16.99 -2.50
CA TYR A 517 2.74 -18.07 -2.62
C TYR A 517 3.21 -19.41 -2.06
N SER A 518 4.50 -19.71 -2.20
CA SER A 518 5.12 -20.96 -1.74
C SER A 518 6.43 -20.65 -1.03
N PRO A 519 6.67 -21.20 0.19
CA PRO A 519 7.90 -20.99 0.94
C PRO A 519 9.14 -21.38 0.14
N GLN A 520 10.01 -20.38 -0.09
CA GLN A 520 11.31 -20.47 -0.74
C GLN A 520 12.18 -19.29 -0.26
N THR A 521 13.37 -19.09 -0.83
CA THR A 521 14.20 -17.90 -0.55
C THR A 521 13.43 -16.63 -0.89
N LEU A 522 13.58 -15.58 -0.08
CA LEU A 522 12.82 -14.31 -0.14
C LEU A 522 11.31 -14.42 0.12
N THR A 523 10.80 -15.55 0.64
CA THR A 523 9.45 -15.59 1.24
C THR A 523 9.46 -14.84 2.57
N MET A 524 8.53 -13.90 2.76
CA MET A 524 8.28 -13.27 4.06
C MET A 524 7.74 -14.33 5.06
N LEU A 525 8.30 -14.36 6.26
CA LEU A 525 8.05 -15.38 7.27
C LEU A 525 7.05 -14.90 8.34
N GLY A 526 7.11 -13.63 8.69
CA GLY A 526 6.30 -13.03 9.75
C GLY A 526 6.78 -11.63 10.09
N TYR A 527 6.17 -11.00 11.08
CA TYR A 527 6.62 -9.72 11.61
C TYR A 527 6.39 -9.59 13.11
N THR A 528 7.12 -8.66 13.70
CA THR A 528 6.89 -8.14 15.05
C THR A 528 6.41 -6.70 14.93
N GLN A 529 5.27 -6.40 15.55
CA GLN A 529 4.73 -5.05 15.65
C GLN A 529 5.12 -4.43 16.98
N TYR A 530 5.60 -3.18 16.93
CA TYR A 530 6.07 -2.44 18.08
C TYR A 530 5.26 -1.15 18.22
N PHE A 531 4.62 -0.95 19.38
CA PHE A 531 3.81 0.23 19.68
C PHE A 531 4.36 1.02 20.87
N ALA A 532 4.09 2.32 20.91
CA ALA A 532 4.40 3.21 22.03
C ALA A 532 3.12 3.62 22.75
N ASN A 533 2.83 3.02 23.91
CA ASN A 533 1.67 3.38 24.73
C ASN A 533 1.84 4.79 25.32
N LEU A 534 1.29 5.80 24.63
CA LEU A 534 1.45 7.20 25.01
C LEU A 534 0.78 7.53 26.34
N THR A 535 -0.35 6.91 26.68
CA THR A 535 -1.04 7.11 27.96
C THR A 535 -0.11 6.79 29.14
N PHE A 536 0.61 5.68 29.03
CA PHE A 536 1.64 5.30 29.99
C PHE A 536 2.89 6.20 29.92
N LEU A 537 3.37 6.57 28.73
CA LEU A 537 4.61 7.32 28.56
C LEU A 537 4.49 8.80 28.91
N ASN A 538 3.42 9.48 28.49
CA ASN A 538 3.08 10.86 28.85
C ASN A 538 2.90 11.02 30.37
N ASN A 539 2.36 9.99 31.04
CA ASN A 539 2.33 9.88 32.50
C ASN A 539 1.62 11.08 33.18
N VAL A 540 0.43 11.40 32.66
CA VAL A 540 -0.40 12.53 33.10
C VAL A 540 -1.62 12.03 33.88
N ASP A 541 -1.78 12.52 35.11
CA ASP A 541 -3.08 12.45 35.80
C ASP A 541 -3.96 13.63 35.35
N TYR A 542 -5.16 13.35 34.83
CA TYR A 542 -6.12 14.40 34.43
C TYR A 542 -7.03 14.81 35.60
N ILE A 543 -7.48 16.07 35.61
CA ILE A 543 -8.66 16.52 36.35
C ILE A 543 -9.86 16.18 35.46
N ASP A 544 -10.82 15.41 35.98
CA ASP A 544 -12.12 15.28 35.32
C ASP A 544 -12.91 16.59 35.50
N PRO A 545 -13.41 17.21 34.41
CA PRO A 545 -14.49 18.18 34.51
C PRO A 545 -15.78 17.48 34.99
N ASP A 546 -16.74 18.25 35.50
CA ASP A 546 -18.10 17.72 35.74
C ASP A 546 -18.69 17.26 34.41
N VAL A 547 -19.20 16.03 34.37
CA VAL A 547 -19.40 15.28 33.11
C VAL A 547 -20.55 15.84 32.28
N SER A 548 -20.26 16.22 31.03
CA SER A 548 -21.17 16.01 29.92
C SER A 548 -20.76 14.75 29.16
N GLU A 549 -21.68 13.79 29.06
CA GLU A 549 -21.59 12.67 28.11
C GLU A 549 -21.99 13.20 26.73
N ASP A 550 -21.14 14.05 26.15
CA ASP A 550 -21.32 14.46 24.76
C ASP A 550 -20.97 13.29 23.84
N ASN A 551 -21.85 13.01 22.87
CA ASN A 551 -21.81 11.79 22.08
C ASN A 551 -20.54 11.71 21.21
N ILE A 552 -20.30 10.51 20.67
CA ILE A 552 -19.54 10.35 19.42
C ILE A 552 -20.44 10.89 18.27
N ASP A 553 -20.62 12.20 18.23
CA ASP A 553 -21.25 12.91 17.12
C ASP A 553 -20.33 12.84 15.89
N ALA A 554 -20.92 12.96 14.70
CA ALA A 554 -20.21 12.91 13.42
C ALA A 554 -19.45 14.22 13.09
N GLU A 555 -18.72 14.76 14.08
CA GLU A 555 -17.73 15.81 13.88
C GLU A 555 -16.58 15.28 13.02
N LYS A 556 -15.96 16.15 12.20
CA LYS A 556 -14.84 15.74 11.33
C LYS A 556 -13.54 15.50 12.12
N TRP A 557 -13.32 16.29 13.16
CA TRP A 557 -12.13 16.26 13.99
C TRP A 557 -12.33 15.46 15.28
N HIS A 558 -11.41 14.53 15.56
CA HIS A 558 -11.42 13.71 16.76
C HIS A 558 -10.44 14.25 17.82
N GLY A 559 -10.96 14.95 18.83
CA GLY A 559 -10.16 15.48 19.96
C GLY A 559 -9.66 14.42 20.96
N GLY A 560 -9.99 13.15 20.74
CA GLY A 560 -9.47 11.99 21.47
C GLY A 560 -9.97 11.79 22.90
N LYS A 561 -9.48 10.72 23.55
CA LYS A 561 -9.92 10.25 24.88
C LYS A 561 -9.72 11.26 26.03
N HIS A 562 -9.01 12.34 25.72
CA HIS A 562 -8.68 13.41 26.65
C HIS A 562 -9.14 14.81 26.16
N LYS A 563 -10.05 14.87 25.15
CA LYS A 563 -10.88 16.04 24.80
C LYS A 563 -11.43 16.69 26.08
N GLY A 564 -11.37 18.03 26.17
CA GLY A 564 -11.75 18.81 27.35
C GLY A 564 -10.94 18.62 28.65
N LYS A 565 -10.07 17.61 28.78
CA LYS A 565 -9.40 17.28 30.06
C LYS A 565 -8.15 18.14 30.30
N HIS A 566 -7.82 18.35 31.57
CA HIS A 566 -6.69 19.19 32.00
C HIS A 566 -5.73 18.42 32.93
N PRO A 567 -4.40 18.48 32.72
CA PRO A 567 -3.41 17.89 33.62
C PRO A 567 -3.50 18.43 35.06
N LYS A 568 -3.50 17.53 36.06
CA LYS A 568 -3.40 17.89 37.49
C LYS A 568 -2.07 18.58 37.82
N ASN A 569 -0.99 18.21 37.12
CA ASN A 569 0.35 18.72 37.34
C ASN A 569 0.73 19.75 36.27
N PRO A 570 1.12 20.99 36.64
CA PRO A 570 1.47 22.05 35.68
C PRO A 570 2.85 21.88 35.02
N VAL A 571 3.61 20.85 35.41
CA VAL A 571 4.91 20.50 34.82
C VAL A 571 4.81 19.06 34.30
N PRO A 572 4.97 18.82 32.99
CA PRO A 572 5.00 17.46 32.43
C PRO A 572 6.13 16.63 33.04
N ASN A 573 5.85 15.36 33.35
CA ASN A 573 6.82 14.41 33.89
C ASN A 573 6.71 13.05 33.17
N PRO A 574 7.11 13.00 31.88
CA PRO A 574 7.02 11.80 31.06
C PRO A 574 8.00 10.71 31.53
N LYS A 575 7.66 9.46 31.25
CA LYS A 575 8.57 8.32 31.44
C LYS A 575 9.58 8.25 30.29
N PRO A 576 10.75 7.60 30.47
CA PRO A 576 11.68 7.34 29.37
C PRO A 576 10.98 6.61 28.21
N PHE A 577 11.10 7.15 27.00
CA PHE A 577 10.44 6.60 25.82
C PHE A 577 10.92 5.18 25.49
N GLN A 578 9.98 4.28 25.22
CA GLN A 578 10.25 2.92 24.80
C GLN A 578 9.07 2.34 24.02
N TYR A 579 9.35 1.85 22.80
CA TYR A 579 8.44 0.93 22.12
C TYR A 579 8.40 -0.44 22.81
N GLN A 580 7.22 -1.03 22.85
CA GLN A 580 6.93 -2.36 23.38
C GLN A 580 6.41 -3.25 22.25
N VAL A 581 6.54 -4.58 22.35
CA VAL A 581 5.92 -5.48 21.38
C VAL A 581 4.41 -5.50 21.60
N GLU A 582 3.64 -5.18 20.57
CA GLU A 582 2.17 -5.29 20.58
C GLU A 582 1.77 -6.75 20.31
N TYR A 583 2.34 -7.32 19.25
CA TYR A 583 2.32 -8.76 18.95
C TYR A 583 3.41 -9.15 17.95
N ASP A 584 3.70 -10.45 17.88
CA ASP A 584 4.47 -11.05 16.79
C ASP A 584 3.61 -12.13 16.09
N THR A 585 3.76 -12.32 14.78
CA THR A 585 2.93 -13.29 14.04
C THR A 585 3.34 -14.75 14.26
N PHE A 586 4.55 -15.00 14.75
CA PHE A 586 5.14 -16.33 14.85
C PHE A 586 4.58 -17.13 16.04
N THR A 587 4.34 -16.45 17.16
CA THR A 587 3.78 -17.03 18.39
C THR A 587 2.27 -16.82 18.54
N ASP A 588 1.66 -15.93 17.74
CA ASP A 588 0.31 -15.41 18.04
C ASP A 588 -0.77 -16.50 18.20
N PRO A 589 -1.38 -16.64 19.39
CA PRO A 589 -2.37 -17.67 19.66
C PRO A 589 -3.71 -17.44 18.96
N ILE A 590 -3.97 -16.26 18.39
CA ILE A 590 -5.24 -15.95 17.71
C ILE A 590 -5.12 -16.12 16.20
N TYR A 591 -4.25 -15.37 15.52
CA TYR A 591 -4.01 -15.43 14.08
C TYR A 591 -3.41 -16.77 13.66
N LYS A 592 -2.48 -17.34 14.45
CA LYS A 592 -1.76 -18.60 14.15
C LYS A 592 -1.18 -18.59 12.71
N LEU A 593 -0.57 -17.48 12.33
CA LEU A 593 -0.07 -17.20 10.98
C LEU A 593 1.31 -17.85 10.79
N LYS A 594 1.34 -19.02 10.15
CA LYS A 594 2.54 -19.86 10.04
C LYS A 594 3.65 -19.27 9.14
N ASP A 595 3.26 -18.49 8.14
CA ASP A 595 4.12 -17.78 7.20
C ASP A 595 3.31 -16.66 6.55
N MET A 596 3.95 -15.62 5.99
CA MET A 596 3.24 -14.52 5.31
C MET A 596 2.80 -14.86 3.88
N THR A 597 2.67 -16.15 3.53
CA THR A 597 2.21 -16.51 2.18
C THR A 597 0.73 -16.17 1.96
N VAL A 598 0.36 -15.85 0.72
CA VAL A 598 -1.03 -15.60 0.28
C VAL A 598 -1.98 -16.69 0.79
N ARG A 599 -1.55 -17.96 0.81
CA ARG A 599 -2.36 -19.08 1.32
C ARG A 599 -2.62 -19.02 2.84
N SER A 600 -1.64 -18.57 3.61
CA SER A 600 -1.76 -18.39 5.05
C SER A 600 -2.63 -17.19 5.38
N TYR A 601 -2.52 -16.09 4.63
CA TYR A 601 -3.44 -14.95 4.74
C TYR A 601 -4.88 -15.28 4.32
N ILE A 602 -5.12 -16.02 3.22
CA ILE A 602 -6.49 -16.51 2.88
C ILE A 602 -7.08 -17.36 4.02
N ARG A 603 -6.24 -18.10 4.78
CA ARG A 603 -6.69 -18.86 5.96
C ARG A 603 -7.01 -17.95 7.15
N LEU A 604 -6.28 -16.85 7.33
CA LEU A 604 -6.55 -15.84 8.36
C LEU A 604 -7.82 -15.06 8.03
N ALA A 605 -7.88 -14.42 6.85
CA ALA A 605 -9.03 -13.72 6.30
C ALA A 605 -10.32 -14.54 6.41
N HIS A 606 -10.32 -15.79 5.94
CA HIS A 606 -11.46 -16.70 6.11
C HIS A 606 -11.94 -16.79 7.57
N ARG A 607 -11.02 -16.92 8.55
CA ARG A 607 -11.40 -17.06 9.97
C ARG A 607 -11.99 -15.77 10.53
N ILE A 608 -11.52 -14.62 10.06
CA ILE A 608 -12.06 -13.30 10.40
C ILE A 608 -13.49 -13.17 9.82
N GLY A 609 -13.70 -13.56 8.56
CA GLY A 609 -15.00 -13.52 7.89
C GLY A 609 -16.02 -14.60 8.28
N GLN A 610 -15.66 -15.66 9.03
CA GLN A 610 -16.67 -16.62 9.52
C GLN A 610 -17.41 -16.08 10.75
N TYR A 611 -18.57 -15.48 10.55
CA TYR A 611 -19.52 -15.13 11.61
C TYR A 611 -20.95 -15.43 11.15
N LYS A 612 -21.83 -15.85 12.08
CA LYS A 612 -23.25 -16.15 11.85
C LYS A 612 -24.05 -16.01 13.15
N PRO A 613 -24.80 -14.91 13.34
CA PRO A 613 -25.86 -14.84 14.34
C PRO A 613 -27.15 -15.49 13.82
N GLU A 614 -28.02 -15.93 14.73
CA GLU A 614 -29.40 -16.32 14.41
C GLU A 614 -30.39 -15.40 15.17
N LYS A 615 -31.68 -15.46 14.79
CA LYS A 615 -32.66 -14.44 15.19
C LYS A 615 -33.23 -14.70 16.59
N GLY A 616 -32.53 -14.22 17.62
CA GLY A 616 -33.02 -14.23 19.01
C GLY A 616 -31.96 -14.16 20.11
N ASP A 617 -30.74 -13.72 19.80
CA ASP A 617 -29.62 -13.73 20.74
C ASP A 617 -29.57 -12.45 21.60
N GLU A 618 -29.81 -12.58 22.91
CA GLU A 618 -29.50 -11.55 23.93
C GLU A 618 -28.20 -11.87 24.68
N ILE A 619 -27.58 -10.83 25.25
CA ILE A 619 -26.16 -10.77 25.64
C ILE A 619 -26.01 -10.62 27.16
N ASP A 620 -24.99 -11.24 27.75
CA ASP A 620 -24.54 -10.91 29.11
C ASP A 620 -23.06 -11.26 29.34
N GLY A 621 -22.33 -10.37 30.04
CA GLY A 621 -21.18 -10.69 30.90
C GLY A 621 -19.80 -11.11 30.33
N ILE A 622 -18.89 -10.13 30.20
CA ILE A 622 -17.46 -10.16 30.61
C ILE A 622 -16.43 -11.03 29.84
N LEU A 623 -15.25 -10.43 29.61
CA LEU A 623 -13.98 -11.10 29.34
C LEU A 623 -13.08 -10.99 30.60
N GLU A 624 -12.69 -12.11 31.19
CA GLU A 624 -11.49 -12.19 32.04
C GLU A 624 -10.71 -13.46 31.69
N ASP A 625 -9.40 -13.47 32.00
CA ASP A 625 -8.49 -14.55 31.64
C ASP A 625 -8.82 -15.87 32.35
N ASP A 626 -8.87 -16.98 31.61
CA ASP A 626 -8.45 -18.25 32.19
C ASP A 626 -7.75 -19.20 31.20
N VAL A 627 -6.76 -19.86 31.76
CA VAL A 627 -5.65 -20.61 31.16
C VAL A 627 -6.09 -21.90 30.46
N PHE A 628 -5.40 -22.24 29.37
CA PHE A 628 -5.27 -23.55 28.70
C PHE A 628 -6.04 -24.77 29.28
N GLU A 629 -6.79 -25.47 28.41
CA GLU A 629 -6.75 -26.95 28.37
C GLU A 629 -6.31 -27.43 26.97
N GLU A 630 -5.63 -28.57 26.92
CA GLU A 630 -5.15 -29.21 25.70
C GLU A 630 -6.19 -30.20 25.16
N ASP A 631 -6.50 -30.10 23.86
CA ASP A 631 -7.47 -30.96 23.17
C ASP A 631 -6.85 -32.35 22.84
N ASP A 632 -6.52 -33.13 23.89
CA ASP A 632 -5.81 -34.42 23.78
C ASP A 632 -6.71 -35.52 23.19
N ALA A 633 -6.42 -35.87 21.93
CA ALA A 633 -7.31 -36.65 21.08
C ALA A 633 -7.20 -38.17 21.30
N ASN A 634 -7.72 -38.69 22.42
CA ASN A 634 -7.74 -40.15 22.65
C ASN A 634 -8.87 -40.71 23.53
N LYS A 635 -9.88 -41.32 22.87
CA LYS A 635 -10.24 -42.75 23.06
C LYS A 635 -11.31 -43.24 22.09
N SER A 636 -11.33 -44.56 21.89
CA SER A 636 -12.16 -45.28 20.93
C SER A 636 -13.44 -45.89 21.52
N ASP A 637 -14.37 -46.16 20.63
CA ASP A 637 -15.58 -47.00 20.71
C ASP A 637 -15.64 -48.04 21.85
N GLY A 638 -16.81 -48.09 22.51
CA GLY A 638 -17.25 -49.17 23.40
C GLY A 638 -18.78 -49.22 23.38
N TYR A 639 -19.36 -50.42 23.34
CA TYR A 639 -20.79 -50.67 23.14
C TYR A 639 -21.56 -50.93 24.45
N ASP A 640 -22.87 -50.75 24.36
CA ASP A 640 -23.96 -51.38 25.13
C ASP A 640 -24.41 -50.89 26.54
N ASP A 641 -25.73 -51.11 26.69
CA ASP A 641 -26.62 -51.17 27.86
C ASP A 641 -27.13 -49.90 28.60
N GLU A 642 -28.36 -50.08 29.11
CA GLU A 642 -29.33 -49.04 29.46
C GLU A 642 -29.35 -48.67 30.97
N VAL A 643 -30.44 -48.01 31.39
CA VAL A 643 -30.91 -47.86 32.78
C VAL A 643 -30.06 -46.93 33.67
N ASN A 644 -30.25 -45.61 33.46
CA ASN A 644 -30.99 -44.79 34.44
C ASN A 644 -31.26 -43.39 33.88
N ALA A 645 -32.43 -43.21 33.27
CA ALA A 645 -32.92 -41.89 32.90
C ALA A 645 -33.61 -41.23 34.10
N GLU A 646 -32.95 -40.26 34.74
CA GLU A 646 -33.54 -39.03 35.31
C GLU A 646 -32.47 -38.15 36.00
N LYS A 647 -32.76 -36.86 36.19
CA LYS A 647 -31.95 -35.88 36.98
C LYS A 647 -30.52 -35.53 36.50
N LYS A 648 -30.09 -35.83 35.26
CA LYS A 648 -28.82 -35.31 34.69
C LYS A 648 -28.93 -34.43 33.42
N HIS A 649 -30.13 -34.13 32.92
CA HIS A 649 -30.30 -33.43 31.63
C HIS A 649 -30.38 -31.89 31.67
N LYS A 650 -30.33 -31.21 32.83
CA LYS A 650 -30.39 -29.74 32.88
C LYS A 650 -29.06 -28.98 32.73
N HIS A 651 -27.92 -29.56 33.12
CA HIS A 651 -26.64 -28.81 33.13
C HIS A 651 -25.78 -28.91 31.86
N LYS A 652 -26.09 -29.82 30.91
CA LYS A 652 -25.32 -29.96 29.65
C LYS A 652 -25.92 -29.23 28.44
N LYS A 653 -26.90 -28.34 28.64
CA LYS A 653 -27.57 -27.60 27.54
C LYS A 653 -27.19 -26.12 27.40
N HIS A 654 -26.52 -25.52 28.39
CA HIS A 654 -26.16 -24.09 28.38
C HIS A 654 -24.75 -23.79 27.83
N HIS A 655 -23.80 -24.74 27.86
CA HIS A 655 -22.44 -24.58 27.28
C HIS A 655 -22.41 -24.64 25.73
N ARG A 656 -23.38 -24.03 25.05
CA ARG A 656 -23.44 -23.90 23.58
C ARG A 656 -24.04 -22.58 23.09
N GLN A 657 -24.17 -21.59 23.96
CA GLN A 657 -24.48 -20.22 23.55
C GLN A 657 -23.17 -19.47 23.25
N HIS A 658 -23.12 -18.85 22.07
CA HIS A 658 -22.25 -17.72 21.70
C HIS A 658 -20.73 -17.92 21.81
N GLU A 659 -20.15 -18.76 20.94
CA GLU A 659 -18.73 -18.58 20.57
C GLU A 659 -18.56 -17.31 19.73
N LYS A 660 -18.33 -16.17 20.41
CA LYS A 660 -17.91 -14.90 19.78
C LYS A 660 -16.73 -15.13 18.82
N ASN A 661 -16.70 -14.46 17.66
CA ASN A 661 -15.54 -14.58 16.76
C ASN A 661 -14.33 -13.80 17.32
N LYS A 662 -13.59 -14.45 18.22
CA LYS A 662 -12.35 -13.95 18.84
C LYS A 662 -11.26 -13.57 17.82
N VAL A 663 -11.32 -14.05 16.57
CA VAL A 663 -10.36 -13.71 15.51
C VAL A 663 -10.69 -12.38 14.86
N TRP A 664 -11.98 -12.06 14.71
CA TRP A 664 -12.44 -10.75 14.24
C TRP A 664 -12.18 -9.64 15.26
N LEU A 665 -12.58 -9.85 16.52
CA LEU A 665 -12.42 -8.82 17.55
C LEU A 665 -10.95 -8.50 17.83
N ARG A 666 -10.06 -9.51 17.81
CA ARG A 666 -8.61 -9.28 17.91
C ARG A 666 -8.01 -8.69 16.63
N PHE A 667 -8.65 -8.81 15.47
CA PHE A 667 -8.25 -8.13 14.24
C PHE A 667 -8.61 -6.65 14.30
N ILE A 668 -9.85 -6.31 14.68
CA ILE A 668 -10.27 -4.92 14.95
C ILE A 668 -9.38 -4.28 16.01
N GLN A 669 -9.20 -4.92 17.17
CA GLN A 669 -8.36 -4.39 18.24
C GLN A 669 -6.92 -4.11 17.77
N ARG A 670 -6.38 -4.89 16.82
CA ARG A 670 -5.06 -4.65 16.21
C ARG A 670 -5.07 -3.53 15.18
N ALA A 671 -6.11 -3.43 14.36
CA ALA A 671 -6.26 -2.37 13.37
C ALA A 671 -6.11 -0.99 14.02
N PHE A 672 -6.75 -0.81 15.18
CA PHE A 672 -6.69 0.41 15.99
C PHE A 672 -5.60 0.36 17.08
N VAL A 673 -4.55 -0.47 16.94
CA VAL A 673 -3.37 -0.58 17.84
C VAL A 673 -3.71 -0.67 19.34
N GLY A 674 -4.83 -1.32 19.68
CA GLY A 674 -5.32 -1.46 21.06
C GLY A 674 -5.88 -0.19 21.68
N THR A 675 -6.20 0.86 20.90
CA THR A 675 -6.81 2.09 21.42
C THR A 675 -8.33 2.06 21.50
N LEU A 676 -9.03 1.03 21.01
CA LEU A 676 -10.47 0.90 21.24
C LEU A 676 -10.77 0.32 22.64
N GLU A 677 -11.70 0.94 23.36
CA GLU A 677 -12.28 0.43 24.60
C GLU A 677 -13.21 -0.77 24.33
N GLU A 678 -13.54 -1.55 25.37
CA GLU A 678 -14.41 -2.72 25.23
C GLU A 678 -15.81 -2.36 24.71
N GLU A 679 -16.35 -1.20 25.10
CA GLU A 679 -17.64 -0.69 24.64
C GLU A 679 -17.64 -0.31 23.15
N GLU A 680 -16.51 0.19 22.64
CA GLU A 680 -16.33 0.49 21.22
C GLU A 680 -16.18 -0.82 20.41
N LEU A 681 -15.43 -1.79 20.94
CA LEU A 681 -15.30 -3.13 20.37
C LEU A 681 -16.64 -3.88 20.28
N HIS A 682 -17.58 -3.61 21.19
CA HIS A 682 -18.95 -4.15 21.14
C HIS A 682 -19.78 -3.64 19.94
N ASN A 683 -19.41 -2.55 19.26
CA ASN A 683 -20.10 -2.13 18.04
C ASN A 683 -19.88 -3.15 16.91
N PHE A 684 -18.65 -3.64 16.75
CA PHE A 684 -18.27 -4.68 15.78
C PHE A 684 -18.76 -6.11 16.14
N GLU A 685 -19.46 -6.28 17.27
CA GLU A 685 -20.17 -7.52 17.62
C GLU A 685 -21.61 -7.57 17.11
N LYS A 686 -22.20 -6.42 16.73
CA LYS A 686 -23.58 -6.33 16.27
C LYS A 686 -23.68 -6.86 14.83
N PRO A 687 -24.77 -7.55 14.44
CA PRO A 687 -25.03 -7.86 13.04
C PRO A 687 -25.33 -6.58 12.25
N LEU A 688 -24.82 -6.51 11.02
CA LEU A 688 -25.20 -5.51 10.00
C LEU A 688 -26.73 -5.35 9.97
N GLN A 689 -27.21 -4.13 10.25
CA GLN A 689 -28.61 -3.80 10.08
C GLN A 689 -28.89 -3.59 8.59
N ILE A 690 -29.31 -4.66 7.90
CA ILE A 690 -29.91 -4.55 6.57
C ILE A 690 -31.16 -3.67 6.73
N ASP A 691 -31.15 -2.49 6.10
CA ASP A 691 -32.18 -1.49 6.27
C ASP A 691 -33.55 -2.02 5.76
N PRO A 692 -34.62 -2.04 6.59
CA PRO A 692 -35.89 -2.67 6.22
C PRO A 692 -36.60 -2.08 4.99
N TRP A 693 -36.17 -0.92 4.49
CA TRP A 693 -36.86 -0.19 3.43
C TRP A 693 -36.67 -0.78 2.01
N GLU A 694 -35.61 -1.54 1.74
CA GLU A 694 -35.45 -2.21 0.43
C GLU A 694 -36.46 -3.35 0.17
N GLN A 695 -37.22 -3.78 1.18
CA GLN A 695 -38.14 -4.92 1.05
C GLN A 695 -39.56 -4.53 0.56
N TYR A 696 -39.79 -3.27 0.15
CA TYR A 696 -41.10 -2.74 -0.26
C TYR A 696 -41.14 -2.12 -1.67
N SER A 697 -40.48 -2.74 -2.66
CA SER A 697 -40.48 -2.25 -4.05
C SER A 697 -40.84 -3.27 -5.14
N GLU A 698 -41.55 -4.36 -4.83
CA GLU A 698 -42.09 -5.26 -5.89
C GLU A 698 -43.39 -5.99 -5.49
N THR A 699 -44.56 -5.34 -5.67
CA THR A 699 -45.89 -5.96 -5.91
C THR A 699 -46.95 -4.90 -6.23
N VAL A 700 -46.93 -4.38 -7.46
CA VAL A 700 -48.07 -3.65 -8.03
C VAL A 700 -48.85 -4.64 -8.89
N ASP A 701 -49.78 -5.37 -8.26
CA ASP A 701 -50.77 -6.17 -9.00
C ASP A 701 -51.73 -5.22 -9.72
N ILE A 702 -51.68 -5.22 -11.05
CA ILE A 702 -52.62 -4.47 -11.89
C ILE A 702 -53.91 -5.28 -12.00
N HIS A 703 -54.99 -4.74 -11.43
CA HIS A 703 -56.35 -5.17 -11.72
C HIS A 703 -57.21 -3.97 -12.07
N ASP A 704 -57.74 -3.96 -13.29
CA ASP A 704 -58.84 -3.08 -13.69
C ASP A 704 -60.10 -3.43 -12.89
N ASP A 705 -60.85 -2.42 -12.42
CA ASP A 705 -62.20 -2.12 -12.96
C ASP A 705 -62.91 -0.93 -12.28
N GLU A 706 -63.63 -0.17 -13.12
CA GLU A 706 -64.81 0.69 -12.90
C GLU A 706 -64.89 1.83 -11.84
N LEU A 707 -65.28 3.01 -12.38
CA LEU A 707 -65.99 4.18 -11.79
C LEU A 707 -65.19 5.24 -11.00
#